data_AF-A0A6A5UVW5-F1
#
_entry.id   AF-A0A6A5UVW5-F1
#
_cell.length_a   1.000
_cell.length_b   1.000
_cell.length_c   1.000
_cell.angle_alpha   90.00
_cell.angle_beta   90.00
_cell.angle_gamma   90.00
#
_symmetry.space_group_name_H-M   'P 1'
#
loop_
_entity.id
_entity.type
_entity.pdbx_description
1 polymer ?
#
loop_
_entity_poly.entity_id
_entity_poly.type
_entity_poly.pdbx_seq_one_letter_code
_entity_poly.pdbx_strand_id
1 'polypeptide(L)'
;MTAGEETTPRPDDDPSTASDALSLHTIAEADAYATQEQEDADFALALALEEQESQRYARTQSILRGHDPNRVTAPVAEPTETLPPYYDNPEANVADEEQDGSLPPYRDDPDAAPVEGQTEEETAEPIKRQRAFLRVLRKLFKAWACCLMISTIFTIIVIVVVFVLVLVYGTKSDPKKAAWEASKSQDYQLKLPKLYPDLEAGTTEGCKNAWRTVEEAQSLPCHRMILSSAWDNGDAHEANAAGADPYYYSDAICTATCQGALNRMARPLAKSCTVRTDRFDFANYGKDGKAYFAKGPGRIEESPVHVAKNLLERYERFCHRPTKRSDRSEWGTCAADLWMEWGIVDGKKEAHMNGMDQFLKQTSVRKTTPAARRTVSYWKSPGVNATRTVKVRSREFGPGVAETDCSRCTLEWFERKMRSFEFGQMLDPATGKPLGLTEFREKLQSAIRRCRVTNGALPRVDAKWTELGWWCDGKPCNVDKPYFSPVTLAVLHGWSQEEKQFRGVRELIAKKEAPKDVLHGMQVFLDGVKDMPCGIAFSRLIAKDQIIPYSHIVARLCSDECRNALDRFNAQHGALFARLSKDPKWGNMFQYTSKAAEIVDQVCLSTIPNAILQSPENLCAPGYAAVGYAEWIFAETEDYDPRIIHRSVILDAFSREIDALAARLPARVPAPKTDPESARIQSKKLAESACNTCAGAIFIGKEPNWKKTVDEYHDDPNINGTAYVAAAKKGWLTCGKMYGMEFNEWQKRRMWKRYGLDWND
;
A
#
# COMPACT_ATOMS: atom_id res chain seq x y z
N MET A 1 50.50 51.58 29.41
CA MET A 1 51.98 51.60 29.35
C MET A 1 52.45 50.16 29.24
N THR A 2 53.23 49.87 28.20
CA THR A 2 54.37 48.90 28.11
C THR A 2 54.52 47.84 29.22
N ALA A 3 55.01 46.61 29.03
CA ALA A 3 55.44 45.72 27.94
C ALA A 3 56.18 44.55 28.65
N GLY A 4 56.26 43.37 28.02
CA GLY A 4 57.26 42.29 28.30
C GLY A 4 56.79 41.17 29.25
N GLU A 5 56.47 39.97 28.75
CA GLU A 5 57.37 38.80 28.50
C GLU A 5 57.84 38.15 29.81
N GLU A 6 57.56 36.87 30.08
CA GLU A 6 58.24 35.72 29.46
C GLU A 6 57.41 34.42 29.55
N THR A 7 57.30 33.68 28.44
CA THR A 7 56.80 32.28 28.38
C THR A 7 57.67 31.49 27.42
N THR A 8 58.10 30.28 27.83
CA THR A 8 58.46 29.13 26.97
C THR A 8 58.51 27.84 27.83
N PRO A 9 58.46 26.59 27.27
CA PRO A 9 57.60 26.12 26.17
C PRO A 9 57.08 24.64 26.28
N ARG A 10 55.96 24.38 25.56
CA ARG A 10 55.60 23.22 24.67
C ARG A 10 55.39 21.78 25.22
N PRO A 11 54.68 20.86 24.48
CA PRO A 11 54.24 20.94 23.06
C PRO A 11 52.78 20.53 22.72
N ASP A 12 52.20 21.24 21.75
CA ASP A 12 51.41 20.70 20.63
C ASP A 12 51.55 21.67 19.42
N ASP A 13 51.18 21.21 18.22
CA ASP A 13 51.30 21.79 16.85
C ASP A 13 52.65 21.49 16.14
N ASP A 14 52.75 21.09 14.86
CA ASP A 14 51.98 21.52 13.67
C ASP A 14 52.21 20.57 12.45
N PRO A 15 51.45 20.67 11.33
CA PRO A 15 51.41 19.82 10.15
C PRO A 15 52.24 20.34 8.95
N SER A 16 52.28 19.53 7.89
CA SER A 16 52.44 19.91 6.48
C SER A 16 53.75 20.55 5.97
N THR A 17 54.33 19.84 4.99
CA THR A 17 54.98 20.28 3.72
C THR A 17 56.50 20.38 3.58
N ALA A 18 56.90 19.96 2.37
CA ALA A 18 58.16 20.10 1.63
C ALA A 18 59.24 19.03 1.90
N SER A 19 59.87 18.40 0.91
CA SER A 19 59.77 18.40 -0.56
C SER A 19 60.71 17.29 -1.05
N ASP A 20 60.33 16.51 -2.06
CA ASP A 20 61.04 16.56 -3.33
C ASP A 20 60.30 15.78 -4.42
N ALA A 21 60.00 16.52 -5.47
CA ALA A 21 59.48 16.04 -6.73
C ALA A 21 60.64 15.52 -7.58
N LEU A 22 60.43 14.39 -8.27
CA LEU A 22 61.07 14.19 -9.57
C LEU A 22 60.11 13.48 -10.52
N SER A 23 59.69 14.28 -11.49
CA SER A 23 58.95 13.94 -12.70
C SER A 23 59.75 12.97 -13.58
N LEU A 24 59.08 11.95 -14.13
CA LEU A 24 59.31 11.48 -15.50
C LEU A 24 58.16 10.57 -15.96
N HIS A 25 57.22 11.15 -16.71
CA HIS A 25 56.51 10.40 -17.74
C HIS A 25 57.52 10.04 -18.83
N THR A 26 57.67 8.75 -19.18
CA THR A 26 57.57 8.22 -20.55
C THR A 26 58.03 6.74 -20.64
N ILE A 27 57.16 5.93 -21.28
CA ILE A 27 57.42 4.71 -22.07
C ILE A 27 57.88 3.44 -21.30
N ALA A 28 56.96 2.48 -21.14
CA ALA A 28 56.97 1.24 -21.93
C ALA A 28 55.74 0.38 -21.63
N GLU A 29 55.00 0.03 -22.69
CA GLU A 29 54.05 -1.08 -22.75
C GLU A 29 54.79 -2.40 -22.45
N ALA A 30 54.31 -3.17 -21.47
CA ALA A 30 54.48 -4.62 -21.26
C ALA A 30 53.78 -4.94 -19.92
N ASP A 31 52.86 -5.87 -19.74
CA ASP A 31 52.36 -6.97 -20.57
C ASP A 31 50.92 -7.21 -20.11
N ALA A 32 49.92 -6.95 -20.97
CA ALA A 32 48.51 -7.26 -20.63
C ALA A 32 48.27 -8.77 -20.43
N TYR A 33 49.22 -9.60 -20.88
CA TYR A 33 49.25 -11.04 -20.63
C TYR A 33 49.59 -11.40 -19.18
N ALA A 34 50.41 -10.62 -18.48
CA ALA A 34 50.80 -10.93 -17.10
C ALA A 34 49.65 -10.72 -16.10
N THR A 35 48.78 -9.74 -16.37
CA THR A 35 47.56 -9.53 -15.57
C THR A 35 46.48 -10.57 -15.87
N GLN A 36 46.39 -11.07 -17.11
CA GLN A 36 45.41 -12.10 -17.47
C GLN A 36 45.80 -13.49 -16.95
N GLU A 37 47.09 -13.87 -16.97
CA GLU A 37 47.55 -15.13 -16.37
C GLU A 37 47.33 -15.15 -14.85
N GLN A 38 47.38 -13.99 -14.20
CA GLN A 38 47.13 -13.88 -12.76
C GLN A 38 45.64 -13.99 -12.42
N GLU A 39 44.76 -13.41 -13.25
CA GLU A 39 43.30 -13.59 -13.13
C GLU A 39 42.85 -15.04 -13.45
N ASP A 40 43.46 -15.69 -14.44
CA ASP A 40 43.19 -17.08 -14.78
C ASP A 40 43.70 -18.05 -13.69
N ALA A 41 44.84 -17.75 -13.05
CA ALA A 41 45.36 -18.51 -11.91
C ALA A 41 44.46 -18.37 -10.67
N ASP A 42 43.95 -17.16 -10.40
CA ASP A 42 43.01 -16.91 -9.29
C ASP A 42 41.65 -17.57 -9.55
N PHE A 43 41.18 -17.58 -10.81
CA PHE A 43 39.96 -18.26 -11.21
C PHE A 43 40.10 -19.80 -11.12
N ALA A 44 41.23 -20.35 -11.54
CA ALA A 44 41.52 -21.78 -11.41
C ALA A 44 41.62 -22.22 -9.94
N LEU A 45 42.18 -21.37 -9.07
CA LEU A 45 42.23 -21.61 -7.63
C LEU A 45 40.82 -21.56 -7.00
N ALA A 46 39.98 -20.62 -7.42
CA ALA A 46 38.58 -20.54 -6.97
C ALA A 46 37.77 -21.79 -7.38
N LEU A 47 37.92 -22.26 -8.62
CA LEU A 47 37.31 -23.50 -9.10
C LEU A 47 37.81 -24.74 -8.34
N ALA A 48 39.12 -24.82 -8.05
CA ALA A 48 39.68 -25.91 -7.27
C ALA A 48 39.15 -25.94 -5.81
N LEU A 49 38.94 -24.76 -5.21
CA LEU A 49 38.34 -24.64 -3.88
C LEU A 49 36.84 -25.01 -3.89
N GLU A 50 36.09 -24.61 -4.91
CA GLU A 50 34.69 -25.01 -5.09
C GLU A 50 34.57 -26.53 -5.33
N GLU A 51 35.49 -27.12 -6.08
CA GLU A 51 35.53 -28.57 -6.29
C GLU A 51 35.90 -29.31 -5.00
N GLN A 52 36.80 -28.76 -4.18
CA GLN A 52 37.13 -29.33 -2.87
C GLN A 52 35.96 -29.22 -1.87
N GLU A 53 35.21 -28.11 -1.89
CA GLU A 53 34.01 -27.94 -1.06
C GLU A 53 32.85 -28.83 -1.53
N SER A 54 32.63 -28.95 -2.84
CA SER A 54 31.61 -29.85 -3.39
C SER A 54 31.93 -31.32 -3.11
N GLN A 55 33.22 -31.72 -3.16
CA GLN A 55 33.65 -33.06 -2.72
C GLN A 55 33.46 -33.28 -1.21
N ARG A 56 33.67 -32.25 -0.37
CA ARG A 56 33.33 -32.32 1.06
C ARG A 56 31.82 -32.46 1.28
N TYR A 57 31.00 -31.73 0.53
CA TYR A 57 29.54 -31.84 0.60
C TYR A 57 29.04 -33.21 0.10
N ALA A 58 29.62 -33.74 -0.98
CA ALA A 58 29.29 -35.07 -1.50
C ALA A 58 29.68 -36.17 -0.51
N ARG A 59 30.85 -36.09 0.13
CA ARG A 59 31.23 -37.01 1.23
C ARG A 59 30.26 -36.90 2.41
N THR A 60 29.90 -35.68 2.81
CA THR A 60 29.00 -35.45 3.95
C THR A 60 27.58 -35.97 3.65
N GLN A 61 27.08 -35.81 2.42
CA GLN A 61 25.81 -36.41 1.99
C GLN A 61 25.88 -37.94 1.87
N SER A 62 27.01 -38.51 1.43
CA SER A 62 27.20 -39.97 1.38
C SER A 62 27.21 -40.61 2.77
N ILE A 63 27.70 -39.89 3.79
CA ILE A 63 27.72 -40.35 5.19
C ILE A 63 26.33 -40.15 5.84
N LEU A 64 25.56 -39.13 5.45
CA LEU A 64 24.21 -38.86 5.95
C LEU A 64 23.13 -39.73 5.29
N ARG A 65 23.36 -40.26 4.09
CA ARG A 65 22.54 -41.32 3.49
C ARG A 65 23.05 -42.69 3.94
N GLY A 66 22.82 -42.99 5.21
CA GLY A 66 22.96 -44.35 5.73
C GLY A 66 22.21 -45.34 4.84
N HIS A 67 22.91 -46.42 4.47
CA HIS A 67 22.35 -47.59 3.79
C HIS A 67 21.10 -48.09 4.51
N ASP A 68 19.95 -47.92 3.86
CA ASP A 68 18.74 -48.69 4.17
C ASP A 68 18.60 -49.79 3.10
N PRO A 69 18.89 -51.06 3.43
CA PRO A 69 18.96 -52.15 2.45
C PRO A 69 17.60 -52.62 1.91
N ASN A 70 16.47 -51.99 2.27
CA ASN A 70 15.13 -52.50 1.95
C ASN A 70 14.24 -51.59 1.08
N ARG A 71 14.77 -50.55 0.42
CA ARG A 71 13.92 -49.69 -0.41
C ARG A 71 13.86 -50.15 -1.87
N VAL A 72 12.79 -50.86 -2.18
CA VAL A 72 12.36 -51.25 -3.53
C VAL A 72 12.20 -50.02 -4.43
N THR A 73 12.98 -49.97 -5.50
CA THR A 73 12.92 -49.01 -6.61
C THR A 73 11.66 -49.21 -7.46
N ALA A 74 10.94 -48.12 -7.74
CA ALA A 74 9.94 -48.03 -8.80
C ALA A 74 10.47 -47.08 -9.90
N PRO A 75 10.14 -47.34 -11.19
CA PRO A 75 10.92 -46.86 -12.32
C PRO A 75 10.61 -45.42 -12.72
N VAL A 76 11.66 -44.77 -13.21
CA VAL A 76 11.69 -43.48 -13.91
C VAL A 76 10.89 -43.61 -15.21
N ALA A 77 9.92 -42.72 -15.41
CA ALA A 77 9.28 -42.50 -16.71
C ALA A 77 9.69 -41.12 -17.25
N GLU A 78 10.29 -41.17 -18.43
CA GLU A 78 10.72 -40.05 -19.27
C GLU A 78 9.54 -39.45 -20.08
N PRO A 79 9.75 -38.33 -20.80
CA PRO A 79 8.81 -37.21 -20.86
C PRO A 79 7.90 -37.21 -22.09
N THR A 80 6.71 -36.62 -22.01
CA THR A 80 6.07 -36.05 -23.21
C THR A 80 5.02 -34.98 -22.93
N GLU A 81 4.94 -34.07 -23.91
CA GLU A 81 3.83 -33.19 -24.29
C GLU A 81 3.64 -31.86 -23.53
N THR A 82 4.39 -30.87 -24.01
CA THR A 82 4.03 -29.46 -23.97
C THR A 82 2.69 -29.22 -24.69
N LEU A 83 1.65 -28.88 -23.93
CA LEU A 83 0.38 -28.36 -24.43
C LEU A 83 0.34 -26.82 -24.32
N PRO A 84 -0.43 -26.14 -25.19
CA PRO A 84 -0.39 -24.68 -25.33
C PRO A 84 -1.03 -23.94 -24.14
N PRO A 85 -0.60 -22.69 -23.85
CA PRO A 85 -1.13 -21.90 -22.75
C PRO A 85 -2.56 -21.39 -23.03
N TYR A 86 -3.38 -21.46 -21.98
CA TYR A 86 -4.76 -20.99 -21.86
C TYR A 86 -4.94 -19.51 -22.25
N TYR A 87 -6.02 -19.20 -22.98
CA TYR A 87 -6.40 -17.86 -23.46
C TYR A 87 -7.45 -17.22 -22.55
N ASP A 88 -7.21 -15.99 -22.11
CA ASP A 88 -8.26 -15.09 -21.65
C ASP A 88 -8.94 -14.49 -22.89
N ASN A 89 -10.20 -14.86 -23.13
CA ASN A 89 -11.01 -14.26 -24.19
C ASN A 89 -12.14 -13.42 -23.57
N PRO A 90 -12.09 -12.08 -23.60
CA PRO A 90 -13.19 -11.21 -23.21
C PRO A 90 -13.96 -10.72 -24.44
N GLU A 91 -14.35 -11.60 -25.37
CA GLU A 91 -15.30 -11.26 -26.44
C GLU A 91 -16.24 -12.44 -26.70
N ALA A 92 -17.36 -12.47 -25.95
CA ALA A 92 -18.59 -13.10 -26.39
C ALA A 92 -19.64 -11.99 -26.46
N ASN A 93 -20.16 -11.78 -27.67
CA ASN A 93 -20.94 -10.63 -28.08
C ASN A 93 -22.14 -10.33 -27.19
N VAL A 94 -22.27 -9.04 -26.88
CA VAL A 94 -23.51 -8.35 -26.57
C VAL A 94 -24.42 -8.44 -27.80
N ALA A 95 -25.57 -9.06 -27.64
CA ALA A 95 -26.77 -8.73 -28.39
C ALA A 95 -27.80 -8.27 -27.36
N ASP A 96 -28.41 -7.14 -27.66
CA ASP A 96 -29.18 -6.27 -26.77
C ASP A 96 -30.34 -6.98 -26.05
N GLU A 97 -30.43 -6.80 -24.73
CA GLU A 97 -31.70 -6.53 -24.02
C GLU A 97 -31.41 -6.02 -22.59
N GLU A 98 -32.09 -4.95 -22.21
CA GLU A 98 -32.02 -4.30 -20.90
C GLU A 98 -32.45 -5.25 -19.76
N GLN A 99 -31.90 -5.00 -18.56
CA GLN A 99 -32.47 -5.26 -17.23
C GLN A 99 -31.74 -6.29 -16.32
N ASP A 100 -31.30 -5.73 -15.18
CA ASP A 100 -31.03 -6.32 -13.86
C ASP A 100 -29.71 -7.06 -13.57
N GLY A 101 -29.03 -6.57 -12.54
CA GLY A 101 -27.74 -7.06 -12.06
C GLY A 101 -27.88 -8.38 -11.30
N SER A 102 -27.38 -9.47 -11.89
CA SER A 102 -27.31 -10.78 -11.25
C SER A 102 -25.88 -11.17 -10.88
N LEU A 103 -25.73 -11.53 -9.61
CA LEU A 103 -24.62 -12.24 -8.96
C LEU A 103 -24.38 -13.61 -9.65
N PRO A 104 -23.21 -14.27 -9.46
CA PRO A 104 -22.85 -15.47 -10.22
C PRO A 104 -23.87 -16.62 -10.13
N PRO A 105 -24.00 -17.44 -11.18
CA PRO A 105 -25.19 -18.24 -11.43
C PRO A 105 -25.29 -19.45 -10.49
N TYR A 106 -26.48 -19.59 -9.90
CA TYR A 106 -27.01 -20.87 -9.44
C TYR A 106 -27.30 -21.73 -10.68
N ARG A 107 -26.83 -22.99 -10.69
CA ARG A 107 -27.15 -23.97 -11.72
C ARG A 107 -27.51 -25.29 -11.03
N ASP A 108 -28.81 -25.59 -11.01
CA ASP A 108 -29.39 -26.93 -10.83
C ASP A 108 -30.87 -26.83 -11.23
N ASP A 109 -31.17 -27.11 -12.50
CA ASP A 109 -32.46 -27.71 -12.89
C ASP A 109 -32.26 -28.51 -14.20
N PRO A 110 -32.30 -29.85 -14.16
CA PRO A 110 -32.17 -30.69 -15.33
C PRO A 110 -33.55 -31.21 -15.76
N ASP A 111 -34.53 -30.34 -16.04
CA ASP A 111 -35.78 -30.73 -16.71
C ASP A 111 -36.49 -29.49 -17.30
N ALA A 112 -36.07 -29.06 -18.50
CA ALA A 112 -36.85 -28.14 -19.32
C ALA A 112 -36.84 -28.63 -20.78
N ALA A 113 -38.02 -29.02 -21.26
CA ALA A 113 -38.25 -29.59 -22.59
C ALA A 113 -38.05 -28.55 -23.72
N PRO A 114 -37.64 -28.98 -24.93
CA PRO A 114 -37.53 -28.09 -26.08
C PRO A 114 -38.91 -27.71 -26.62
N VAL A 115 -39.09 -26.43 -26.94
CA VAL A 115 -40.27 -25.93 -27.67
C VAL A 115 -40.01 -26.05 -29.17
N GLU A 116 -40.88 -26.82 -29.83
CA GLU A 116 -41.01 -26.95 -31.29
C GLU A 116 -41.58 -25.67 -31.93
N GLY A 117 -41.21 -25.46 -33.20
CA GLY A 117 -42.05 -24.75 -34.16
C GLY A 117 -41.33 -23.72 -35.01
N GLN A 118 -41.02 -24.07 -36.27
CA GLN A 118 -41.70 -23.49 -37.43
C GLN A 118 -41.32 -24.22 -38.74
N THR A 119 -42.37 -24.74 -39.36
CA THR A 119 -42.58 -25.31 -40.72
C THR A 119 -42.05 -24.43 -41.85
N GLU A 120 -41.29 -24.96 -42.81
CA GLU A 120 -41.72 -25.51 -44.13
C GLU A 120 -42.39 -24.51 -45.09
N GLU A 121 -41.76 -24.27 -46.25
CA GLU A 121 -42.49 -24.13 -47.53
C GLU A 121 -41.63 -24.59 -48.72
N GLU A 122 -42.26 -25.42 -49.57
CA GLU A 122 -41.71 -26.22 -50.66
C GLU A 122 -41.55 -25.49 -52.01
N THR A 123 -40.66 -26.08 -52.81
CA THR A 123 -40.64 -26.25 -54.29
C THR A 123 -42.03 -26.30 -55.00
N ALA A 124 -42.28 -26.06 -56.30
CA ALA A 124 -41.49 -26.06 -57.54
C ALA A 124 -42.31 -25.59 -58.79
N GLU A 125 -41.59 -25.21 -59.87
CA GLU A 125 -41.87 -25.46 -61.33
C GLU A 125 -42.92 -24.62 -62.16
N PRO A 126 -42.98 -24.66 -63.53
CA PRO A 126 -41.91 -24.32 -64.51
C PRO A 126 -42.39 -23.67 -65.88
N ILE A 127 -41.43 -23.42 -66.81
CA ILE A 127 -41.51 -23.43 -68.32
C ILE A 127 -42.00 -22.20 -69.18
N LYS A 128 -41.19 -21.93 -70.24
CA LYS A 128 -41.42 -21.34 -71.61
C LYS A 128 -41.37 -19.82 -71.86
N ARG A 129 -40.23 -19.35 -72.42
CA ARG A 129 -40.08 -18.94 -73.85
C ARG A 129 -38.65 -18.52 -74.17
N GLN A 130 -37.93 -19.37 -74.90
CA GLN A 130 -36.75 -18.99 -75.66
C GLN A 130 -37.15 -18.57 -77.08
N ARG A 131 -36.48 -17.53 -77.61
CA ARG A 131 -35.80 -17.47 -78.94
C ARG A 131 -35.91 -16.07 -79.57
N ALA A 132 -34.94 -15.21 -79.24
CA ALA A 132 -34.43 -14.15 -80.12
C ALA A 132 -33.16 -13.45 -79.58
N PHE A 133 -32.86 -13.54 -78.28
CA PHE A 133 -31.90 -12.62 -77.62
C PHE A 133 -30.47 -13.16 -77.35
N LEU A 134 -30.08 -14.30 -77.93
CA LEU A 134 -28.86 -15.04 -77.55
C LEU A 134 -27.67 -14.92 -78.52
N ARG A 135 -27.65 -13.92 -79.41
CA ARG A 135 -26.45 -13.63 -80.24
C ARG A 135 -25.69 -12.35 -79.85
N VAL A 136 -26.26 -11.46 -79.05
CA VAL A 136 -25.61 -10.21 -78.62
C VAL A 136 -24.87 -10.37 -77.27
N LEU A 137 -25.27 -11.34 -76.43
CA LEU A 137 -24.74 -11.54 -75.07
C LEU A 137 -23.33 -12.15 -74.99
N ARG A 138 -22.78 -12.73 -76.08
CA ARG A 138 -21.43 -13.34 -76.07
C ARG A 138 -20.27 -12.35 -76.04
N LYS A 139 -20.47 -11.08 -76.42
CA LYS A 139 -19.40 -10.07 -76.37
C LYS A 139 -19.35 -9.30 -75.04
N LEU A 140 -20.49 -9.18 -74.34
CA LEU A 140 -20.54 -8.55 -73.00
C LEU A 140 -20.03 -9.48 -71.89
N PHE A 141 -20.17 -10.80 -72.04
CA PHE A 141 -19.75 -11.77 -71.01
C PHE A 141 -18.23 -11.82 -70.82
N LYS A 142 -17.42 -11.55 -71.87
CA LYS A 142 -15.96 -11.52 -71.77
C LYS A 142 -15.43 -10.29 -71.03
N ALA A 143 -16.05 -9.12 -71.24
CA ALA A 143 -15.68 -7.92 -70.49
C ALA A 143 -16.10 -8.03 -69.02
N TRP A 144 -17.29 -8.58 -68.76
CA TRP A 144 -17.80 -8.77 -67.41
C TRP A 144 -17.00 -9.80 -66.60
N ALA A 145 -16.60 -10.92 -67.21
CA ALA A 145 -15.74 -11.91 -66.57
C ALA A 145 -14.33 -11.37 -66.24
N CYS A 146 -13.81 -10.45 -67.06
CA CYS A 146 -12.52 -9.80 -66.79
C CYS A 146 -12.62 -8.81 -65.61
N CYS A 147 -13.69 -8.00 -65.55
CA CYS A 147 -13.95 -7.12 -64.41
C CYS A 147 -14.20 -7.90 -63.11
N LEU A 148 -14.85 -9.06 -63.17
CA LEU A 148 -15.06 -9.93 -62.01
C LEU A 148 -13.75 -10.56 -61.52
N MET A 149 -12.86 -10.99 -62.42
CA MET A 149 -11.52 -11.45 -62.02
C MET A 149 -10.68 -10.33 -61.41
N ILE A 150 -10.70 -9.13 -61.97
CA ILE A 150 -9.95 -8.00 -61.39
C ILE A 150 -10.52 -7.60 -60.02
N SER A 151 -11.85 -7.58 -59.87
CA SER A 151 -12.51 -7.29 -58.58
C SER A 151 -12.22 -8.36 -57.52
N THR A 152 -12.23 -9.64 -57.89
CA THR A 152 -11.89 -10.74 -56.96
C THR A 152 -10.42 -10.73 -56.58
N ILE A 153 -9.51 -10.43 -57.51
CA ILE A 153 -8.08 -10.25 -57.19
C ILE A 153 -7.89 -9.03 -56.28
N PHE A 154 -8.56 -7.91 -56.55
CA PHE A 154 -8.43 -6.71 -55.73
C PHE A 154 -9.00 -6.91 -54.32
N THR A 155 -10.14 -7.60 -54.19
CA THR A 155 -10.71 -7.96 -52.87
C THR A 155 -9.83 -8.94 -52.12
N ILE A 156 -9.23 -9.93 -52.78
CA ILE A 156 -8.23 -10.83 -52.16
C ILE A 156 -7.01 -10.04 -51.70
N ILE A 157 -6.49 -9.11 -52.52
CA ILE A 157 -5.35 -8.26 -52.13
C ILE A 157 -5.72 -7.40 -50.92
N VAL A 158 -6.90 -6.78 -50.89
CA VAL A 158 -7.38 -6.00 -49.74
C VAL A 158 -7.53 -6.88 -48.50
N ILE A 159 -8.11 -8.07 -48.63
CA ILE A 159 -8.23 -9.03 -47.52
C ILE A 159 -6.85 -9.42 -47.01
N VAL A 160 -5.90 -9.76 -47.88
CA VAL A 160 -4.53 -10.12 -47.50
C VAL A 160 -3.82 -8.94 -46.85
N VAL A 161 -3.96 -7.72 -47.36
CA VAL A 161 -3.38 -6.52 -46.75
C VAL A 161 -3.99 -6.24 -45.38
N VAL A 162 -5.31 -6.37 -45.23
CA VAL A 162 -5.99 -6.24 -43.93
C VAL A 162 -5.55 -7.35 -42.98
N PHE A 163 -5.41 -8.59 -43.45
CA PHE A 163 -4.97 -9.72 -42.63
C PHE A 163 -3.51 -9.56 -42.19
N VAL A 164 -2.64 -9.08 -43.07
CA VAL A 164 -1.24 -8.74 -42.76
C VAL A 164 -1.19 -7.56 -41.79
N LEU A 165 -2.02 -6.53 -41.97
CA LEU A 165 -2.11 -5.41 -41.03
C LEU A 165 -2.64 -5.87 -39.66
N VAL A 166 -3.62 -6.76 -39.60
CA VAL A 166 -4.15 -7.33 -38.34
C VAL A 166 -3.14 -8.27 -37.69
N LEU A 167 -2.36 -9.04 -38.45
CA LEU A 167 -1.30 -9.88 -37.87
C LEU A 167 -0.09 -9.08 -37.40
N VAL A 168 0.33 -8.08 -38.17
CA VAL A 168 1.51 -7.24 -37.87
C VAL A 168 1.21 -6.16 -36.82
N TYR A 169 -0.01 -5.60 -36.80
CA TYR A 169 -0.38 -4.52 -35.87
C TYR A 169 -1.47 -4.91 -34.85
N GLY A 170 -2.19 -6.01 -35.04
CA GLY A 170 -3.38 -6.36 -34.23
C GLY A 170 -3.12 -7.28 -33.05
N THR A 171 -1.97 -7.95 -32.95
CA THR A 171 -1.61 -8.70 -31.73
C THR A 171 -0.62 -7.90 -30.88
N LYS A 172 -1.09 -6.82 -30.27
CA LYS A 172 -0.40 -6.32 -29.08
C LYS A 172 -0.50 -7.44 -28.04
N SER A 173 0.54 -8.25 -27.92
CA SER A 173 0.67 -9.24 -26.85
C SER A 173 0.39 -8.55 -25.53
N ASP A 174 -0.51 -9.11 -24.72
CA ASP A 174 -0.81 -8.58 -23.39
C ASP A 174 0.52 -8.31 -22.64
N PRO A 175 0.82 -7.05 -22.25
CA PRO A 175 2.06 -6.69 -21.57
C PRO A 175 2.34 -7.55 -20.34
N LYS A 176 1.28 -7.99 -19.65
CA LYS A 176 1.39 -8.83 -18.47
C LYS A 176 1.84 -10.23 -18.81
N LYS A 177 1.28 -10.83 -19.86
CA LYS A 177 1.70 -12.13 -20.39
C LYS A 177 3.14 -12.08 -20.90
N ALA A 178 3.50 -11.05 -21.66
CA ALA A 178 4.85 -10.86 -22.17
C ALA A 178 5.89 -10.70 -21.04
N ALA A 179 5.56 -9.96 -19.98
CA ALA A 179 6.40 -9.85 -18.79
C ALA A 179 6.52 -11.17 -18.03
N TRP A 180 5.41 -11.90 -17.88
CA TRP A 180 5.40 -13.21 -17.24
C TRP A 180 6.34 -14.19 -17.95
N GLU A 181 6.21 -14.31 -19.27
CA GLU A 181 7.06 -15.17 -20.11
C GLU A 181 8.53 -14.74 -20.07
N ALA A 182 8.81 -13.44 -20.21
CA ALA A 182 10.17 -12.90 -20.18
C ALA A 182 10.86 -13.10 -18.82
N SER A 183 10.10 -13.02 -17.72
CA SER A 183 10.65 -13.22 -16.38
C SER A 183 11.09 -14.67 -16.13
N LYS A 184 10.60 -15.64 -16.93
CA LYS A 184 10.70 -17.08 -16.67
C LYS A 184 10.19 -17.46 -15.28
N SER A 185 9.23 -16.71 -14.74
CA SER A 185 8.52 -17.05 -13.51
C SER A 185 7.54 -18.19 -13.77
N GLN A 186 7.37 -19.05 -12.77
CA GLN A 186 6.36 -20.09 -12.76
C GLN A 186 5.64 -20.07 -11.42
N ASP A 187 4.44 -20.65 -11.35
CA ASP A 187 3.80 -20.85 -10.05
C ASP A 187 4.72 -21.64 -9.12
N TYR A 188 4.87 -21.16 -7.88
CA TYR A 188 5.82 -21.69 -6.90
C TYR A 188 7.30 -21.49 -7.24
N GLN A 189 7.62 -20.65 -8.22
CA GLN A 189 8.99 -20.21 -8.54
C GLN A 189 8.94 -18.76 -9.06
N LEU A 190 8.47 -17.83 -8.24
CA LEU A 190 8.32 -16.43 -8.65
C LEU A 190 9.66 -15.71 -8.63
N LYS A 191 10.06 -15.14 -9.77
CA LYS A 191 11.28 -14.33 -9.89
C LYS A 191 10.92 -12.85 -9.78
N LEU A 192 10.67 -12.41 -8.55
CA LEU A 192 10.17 -11.05 -8.28
C LEU A 192 11.00 -9.94 -8.95
N PRO A 193 12.35 -9.96 -8.90
CA PRO A 193 13.14 -8.90 -9.55
C PRO A 193 12.90 -8.74 -11.06
N LYS A 194 12.46 -9.81 -11.75
CA LYS A 194 12.12 -9.77 -13.17
C LYS A 194 10.67 -9.43 -13.48
N LEU A 195 9.80 -9.40 -12.47
CA LEU A 195 8.39 -9.02 -12.59
C LEU A 195 8.15 -7.55 -12.20
N TYR A 196 9.00 -7.02 -11.32
CA TYR A 196 9.00 -5.62 -10.88
C TYR A 196 9.93 -4.77 -11.76
N PRO A 197 9.81 -3.43 -11.70
CA PRO A 197 10.75 -2.55 -12.40
C PRO A 197 12.17 -2.71 -11.86
N ASP A 198 13.14 -2.32 -12.68
CA ASP A 198 14.54 -2.20 -12.25
C ASP A 198 14.69 -1.18 -11.11
N LEU A 199 15.79 -1.27 -10.35
CA LEU A 199 16.09 -0.31 -9.30
C LEU A 199 16.65 1.00 -9.90
N GLU A 200 16.29 2.13 -9.29
CA GLU A 200 16.85 3.43 -9.68
C GLU A 200 18.37 3.45 -9.52
N ALA A 201 19.08 4.21 -10.37
CA ALA A 201 20.55 4.27 -10.36
C ALA A 201 21.13 4.65 -8.99
N GLY A 202 20.44 5.52 -8.24
CA GLY A 202 20.82 5.99 -6.91
C GLY A 202 20.57 4.99 -5.77
N THR A 203 20.00 3.82 -6.05
CA THR A 203 19.78 2.77 -5.07
C THR A 203 21.11 2.27 -4.50
N THR A 204 21.17 2.04 -3.19
CA THR A 204 22.35 1.53 -2.50
C THR A 204 22.77 0.15 -3.03
N GLU A 205 24.08 -0.10 -3.11
CA GLU A 205 24.60 -1.41 -3.56
C GLU A 205 24.16 -2.55 -2.63
N GLY A 206 24.04 -2.29 -1.32
CA GLY A 206 23.48 -3.24 -0.36
C GLY A 206 22.06 -3.68 -0.74
N CYS A 207 21.20 -2.74 -1.13
CA CYS A 207 19.85 -3.06 -1.58
C CYS A 207 19.84 -3.78 -2.94
N LYS A 208 20.64 -3.34 -3.91
CA LYS A 208 20.76 -4.01 -5.22
C LYS A 208 21.16 -5.48 -5.05
N ASN A 209 22.15 -5.75 -4.21
CA ASN A 209 22.62 -7.10 -3.93
C ASN A 209 21.55 -7.93 -3.20
N ALA A 210 20.88 -7.36 -2.20
CA ALA A 210 19.80 -8.04 -1.49
C ALA A 210 18.62 -8.38 -2.43
N TRP A 211 18.22 -7.46 -3.31
CA TRP A 211 17.16 -7.67 -4.29
C TRP A 211 17.54 -8.72 -5.33
N ARG A 212 18.77 -8.69 -5.83
CA ARG A 212 19.30 -9.72 -6.75
C ARG A 212 19.35 -11.11 -6.08
N THR A 213 19.71 -11.17 -4.81
CA THR A 213 19.74 -12.43 -4.04
C THR A 213 18.36 -13.08 -3.95
N VAL A 214 17.27 -12.28 -3.92
CA VAL A 214 15.89 -12.81 -3.97
C VAL A 214 15.64 -13.59 -5.26
N GLU A 215 16.22 -13.15 -6.37
CA GLU A 215 16.17 -13.89 -7.64
C GLU A 215 17.08 -15.13 -7.63
N GLU A 216 18.36 -14.94 -7.30
CA GLU A 216 19.41 -15.94 -7.51
C GLU A 216 19.33 -17.12 -6.52
N ALA A 217 18.99 -16.85 -5.26
CA ALA A 217 19.15 -17.85 -4.21
C ALA A 217 17.84 -18.55 -3.80
N GLN A 218 16.66 -17.96 -4.05
CA GLN A 218 15.44 -18.37 -3.32
C GLN A 218 14.11 -18.33 -4.07
N SER A 219 14.07 -18.09 -5.39
CA SER A 219 12.86 -18.02 -6.25
C SER A 219 11.55 -18.28 -5.49
N LEU A 220 10.77 -17.23 -5.20
CA LEU A 220 9.76 -17.28 -4.14
C LEU A 220 8.77 -18.44 -4.36
N PRO A 221 8.72 -19.45 -3.45
CA PRO A 221 7.90 -20.65 -3.58
C PRO A 221 6.44 -20.41 -3.19
N CYS A 222 5.84 -19.41 -3.83
CA CYS A 222 4.45 -19.02 -3.66
C CYS A 222 3.72 -19.10 -5.01
N HIS A 223 2.41 -19.36 -4.97
CA HIS A 223 1.57 -19.27 -6.16
C HIS A 223 1.45 -17.80 -6.62
N ARG A 224 1.42 -17.53 -7.94
CA ARG A 224 1.46 -16.16 -8.50
C ARG A 224 0.33 -15.24 -8.03
N MET A 225 -0.80 -15.81 -7.62
CA MET A 225 -1.95 -15.03 -7.14
C MET A 225 -1.65 -14.25 -5.85
N ILE A 226 -0.60 -14.59 -5.10
CA ILE A 226 -0.13 -13.73 -4.01
C ILE A 226 0.31 -12.34 -4.49
N LEU A 227 0.60 -12.17 -5.79
CA LEU A 227 0.95 -10.88 -6.40
C LEU A 227 -0.28 -10.03 -6.77
N SER A 228 -1.51 -10.55 -6.62
CA SER A 228 -2.71 -9.85 -7.01
C SER A 228 -3.07 -8.76 -5.99
N SER A 229 -2.99 -7.49 -6.39
CA SER A 229 -3.44 -6.36 -5.58
C SER A 229 -4.97 -6.27 -5.44
N ALA A 230 -5.71 -7.04 -6.26
CA ALA A 230 -7.17 -7.03 -6.29
C ALA A 230 -7.83 -7.44 -4.96
N TRP A 231 -7.07 -8.08 -4.07
CA TRP A 231 -7.54 -8.41 -2.73
C TRP A 231 -7.42 -7.26 -1.75
N ASP A 232 -6.52 -6.30 -1.98
CA ASP A 232 -6.06 -5.40 -0.93
C ASP A 232 -7.19 -4.48 -0.42
N ASN A 233 -8.05 -4.02 -1.32
CA ASN A 233 -9.19 -3.12 -1.02
C ASN A 233 -10.46 -3.86 -0.54
N GLY A 234 -10.48 -5.19 -0.60
CA GLY A 234 -11.65 -6.00 -0.27
C GLY A 234 -12.82 -5.83 -1.25
N ASP A 235 -12.57 -5.39 -2.48
CA ASP A 235 -13.60 -5.26 -3.53
C ASP A 235 -13.79 -6.59 -4.28
N ALA A 236 -15.00 -7.15 -4.19
CA ALA A 236 -15.36 -8.38 -4.87
C ALA A 236 -15.36 -8.24 -6.40
N HIS A 237 -15.70 -7.07 -6.94
CA HIS A 237 -15.67 -6.82 -8.38
C HIS A 237 -14.22 -6.83 -8.89
N GLU A 238 -13.31 -6.16 -8.18
CA GLU A 238 -11.88 -6.15 -8.52
C GLU A 238 -11.28 -7.58 -8.47
N ALA A 239 -11.60 -8.35 -7.44
CA ALA A 239 -11.15 -9.73 -7.31
C ALA A 239 -11.68 -10.64 -8.42
N ASN A 240 -12.97 -10.51 -8.78
CA ASN A 240 -13.57 -11.27 -9.88
C ASN A 240 -12.95 -10.93 -11.23
N ALA A 241 -12.79 -9.63 -11.53
CA ALA A 241 -12.17 -9.17 -12.78
C ALA A 241 -10.72 -9.64 -12.92
N ALA A 242 -10.00 -9.78 -11.80
CA ALA A 242 -8.65 -10.31 -11.77
C ALA A 242 -8.58 -11.86 -11.76
N GLY A 243 -9.73 -12.56 -11.74
CA GLY A 243 -9.78 -14.01 -11.60
C GLY A 243 -9.18 -14.51 -10.29
N ALA A 244 -9.21 -13.70 -9.24
CA ALA A 244 -8.51 -13.91 -7.98
C ALA A 244 -9.48 -14.42 -6.89
N ASP A 245 -10.09 -15.58 -7.10
CA ASP A 245 -11.02 -16.18 -6.13
C ASP A 245 -10.28 -16.60 -4.83
N PRO A 246 -10.65 -16.05 -3.65
CA PRO A 246 -9.98 -16.38 -2.39
C PRO A 246 -10.09 -17.84 -1.96
N TYR A 247 -11.20 -18.52 -2.27
CA TYR A 247 -11.36 -19.93 -1.95
C TYR A 247 -10.48 -20.79 -2.86
N TYR A 248 -10.53 -20.56 -4.17
CA TYR A 248 -9.87 -21.37 -5.18
C TYR A 248 -8.34 -21.42 -5.00
N TYR A 249 -7.72 -20.30 -4.60
CA TYR A 249 -6.28 -20.20 -4.38
C TYR A 249 -5.83 -20.36 -2.92
N SER A 250 -6.75 -20.56 -1.98
CA SER A 250 -6.44 -20.68 -0.54
C SER A 250 -5.35 -21.72 -0.27
N ASP A 251 -5.49 -22.95 -0.76
CA ASP A 251 -4.54 -24.03 -0.54
C ASP A 251 -3.22 -23.84 -1.31
N ALA A 252 -3.27 -23.17 -2.47
CA ALA A 252 -2.10 -22.88 -3.29
C ALA A 252 -1.17 -21.84 -2.64
N ILE A 253 -1.75 -20.83 -2.00
CA ILE A 253 -0.98 -19.75 -1.38
C ILE A 253 -0.59 -20.12 0.04
N CYS A 254 -1.51 -20.67 0.83
CA CYS A 254 -1.36 -20.85 2.28
C CYS A 254 -0.54 -22.08 2.65
N THR A 255 0.68 -22.13 2.14
CA THR A 255 1.69 -23.14 2.42
C THR A 255 2.72 -22.60 3.41
N ALA A 256 3.25 -23.47 4.27
CA ALA A 256 4.33 -23.10 5.21
C ALA A 256 5.61 -22.67 4.47
N THR A 257 5.86 -23.25 3.29
CA THR A 257 7.01 -22.91 2.43
C THR A 257 6.93 -21.47 1.95
N CYS A 258 5.76 -21.03 1.46
CA CYS A 258 5.53 -19.66 1.04
C CYS A 258 5.72 -18.68 2.21
N GLN A 259 5.10 -18.94 3.38
CA GLN A 259 5.28 -18.11 4.58
C GLN A 259 6.74 -17.98 4.99
N GLY A 260 7.45 -19.11 5.05
CA GLY A 260 8.86 -19.16 5.43
C GLY A 260 9.74 -18.36 4.47
N ALA A 261 9.44 -18.41 3.17
CA ALA A 261 10.19 -17.66 2.16
C ALA A 261 9.89 -16.16 2.21
N LEU A 262 8.63 -15.76 2.37
CA LEU A 262 8.27 -14.34 2.57
C LEU A 262 8.98 -13.75 3.79
N ASN A 263 9.01 -14.48 4.91
CA ASN A 263 9.73 -14.06 6.12
C ASN A 263 11.25 -13.97 5.92
N ARG A 264 11.84 -14.90 5.17
CA ARG A 264 13.28 -14.87 4.83
C ARG A 264 13.65 -13.75 3.87
N MET A 265 12.72 -13.33 3.01
CA MET A 265 12.90 -12.21 2.10
C MET A 265 12.75 -10.86 2.83
N ALA A 266 11.78 -10.74 3.73
CA ALA A 266 11.48 -9.47 4.41
C ALA A 266 12.64 -8.94 5.26
N ARG A 267 13.34 -9.81 6.00
CA ARG A 267 14.42 -9.38 6.92
C ARG A 267 15.65 -8.80 6.22
N PRO A 268 16.25 -9.45 5.20
CA PRO A 268 17.41 -8.90 4.49
C PRO A 268 17.10 -7.60 3.76
N LEU A 269 15.92 -7.50 3.14
CA LEU A 269 15.51 -6.28 2.45
C LEU A 269 15.29 -5.13 3.44
N ALA A 270 14.59 -5.35 4.55
CA ALA A 270 14.41 -4.34 5.57
C ALA A 270 15.73 -3.87 6.21
N LYS A 271 16.76 -4.72 6.22
CA LYS A 271 18.09 -4.38 6.74
C LYS A 271 18.97 -3.65 5.72
N SER A 272 18.88 -4.02 4.45
CA SER A 272 19.84 -3.60 3.41
C SER A 272 19.32 -2.47 2.53
N CYS A 273 18.00 -2.24 2.52
CA CYS A 273 17.34 -1.22 1.72
C CYS A 273 16.77 -0.10 2.59
N THR A 274 16.96 1.13 2.14
CA THR A 274 16.37 2.34 2.71
C THR A 274 15.09 2.67 1.95
N VAL A 275 13.95 2.62 2.63
CA VAL A 275 12.61 2.72 2.03
C VAL A 275 12.41 3.97 1.16
N ARG A 276 13.03 5.09 1.53
CA ARG A 276 12.91 6.36 0.78
C ARG A 276 13.89 6.47 -0.37
N THR A 277 15.07 5.87 -0.37
CA THR A 277 16.07 6.11 -1.44
C THR A 277 16.22 4.92 -2.38
N ASP A 278 15.93 3.71 -1.92
CA ASP A 278 16.13 2.48 -2.68
C ASP A 278 14.82 2.07 -3.37
N ARG A 279 14.55 2.70 -4.52
CA ARG A 279 13.26 2.68 -5.22
C ARG A 279 13.34 1.96 -6.57
N PHE A 280 12.17 1.62 -7.10
CA PHE A 280 12.00 1.15 -8.46
C PHE A 280 11.93 2.28 -9.49
N ASP A 281 12.57 2.08 -10.64
CA ASP A 281 12.52 2.97 -11.80
C ASP A 281 11.23 2.77 -12.60
N PHE A 282 10.21 3.50 -12.17
CA PHE A 282 8.92 3.54 -12.88
C PHE A 282 8.99 4.26 -14.23
N ALA A 283 9.99 5.12 -14.44
CA ALA A 283 10.08 5.90 -15.67
C ALA A 283 10.41 4.99 -16.87
N ASN A 284 11.16 3.91 -16.65
CA ASN A 284 11.50 2.95 -17.70
C ASN A 284 10.64 1.69 -17.72
N TYR A 285 9.84 1.45 -16.68
CA TYR A 285 8.98 0.27 -16.57
C TYR A 285 7.97 0.14 -17.73
N GLY A 286 7.98 -1.00 -18.40
CA GLY A 286 7.07 -1.34 -19.50
C GLY A 286 7.26 -0.55 -20.79
N LYS A 287 8.36 0.23 -20.95
CA LYS A 287 8.68 0.89 -22.23
C LYS A 287 9.00 -0.11 -23.35
N ASP A 288 9.47 -1.30 -22.99
CA ASP A 288 9.74 -2.41 -23.89
C ASP A 288 8.48 -3.23 -24.23
N GLY A 289 7.30 -2.78 -23.80
CA GLY A 289 6.04 -3.48 -23.97
C GLY A 289 5.78 -4.58 -22.94
N LYS A 290 6.65 -4.75 -21.93
CA LYS A 290 6.52 -5.80 -20.90
C LYS A 290 6.27 -5.18 -19.53
N ALA A 291 5.08 -5.37 -19.00
CA ALA A 291 4.75 -4.91 -17.65
C ALA A 291 3.76 -5.89 -17.00
N TYR A 292 4.19 -6.58 -15.93
CA TYR A 292 3.34 -7.52 -15.22
C TYR A 292 2.23 -6.81 -14.44
N PHE A 293 2.59 -5.73 -13.77
CA PHE A 293 1.68 -4.85 -13.05
C PHE A 293 1.21 -3.69 -13.93
N ALA A 294 -0.07 -3.33 -13.80
CA ALA A 294 -0.63 -2.17 -14.48
C ALA A 294 0.02 -0.87 -13.99
N LYS A 295 0.20 0.08 -14.90
CA LYS A 295 0.65 1.43 -14.55
C LYS A 295 -0.47 2.17 -13.80
N GLY A 296 -0.15 2.74 -12.64
CA GLY A 296 -1.06 3.59 -11.86
C GLY A 296 -0.75 3.57 -10.36
N PRO A 297 -1.19 4.60 -9.61
CA PRO A 297 -1.00 4.69 -8.16
C PRO A 297 -1.54 3.47 -7.42
N GLY A 298 -0.79 3.01 -6.41
CA GLY A 298 -1.24 1.98 -5.49
C GLY A 298 -1.45 0.59 -6.11
N ARG A 299 -1.10 0.39 -7.39
CA ARG A 299 -1.19 -0.91 -8.10
C ARG A 299 0.10 -1.71 -8.06
N ILE A 300 1.21 -1.07 -7.74
CA ILE A 300 2.53 -1.67 -7.66
C ILE A 300 3.28 -1.04 -6.49
N GLU A 301 4.03 -1.88 -5.77
CA GLU A 301 4.91 -1.45 -4.69
C GLU A 301 6.08 -0.61 -5.20
N GLU A 302 6.54 0.35 -4.39
CA GLU A 302 7.52 1.36 -4.83
C GLU A 302 8.99 0.97 -4.60
N SER A 303 9.23 0.00 -3.74
CA SER A 303 10.57 -0.46 -3.36
C SER A 303 10.57 -1.97 -3.06
N PRO A 304 11.73 -2.63 -3.08
CA PRO A 304 11.90 -4.00 -2.60
C PRO A 304 11.33 -4.25 -1.19
N VAL A 305 11.51 -3.28 -0.28
CA VAL A 305 11.01 -3.38 1.10
C VAL A 305 9.48 -3.38 1.10
N HIS A 306 8.86 -2.51 0.30
CA HIS A 306 7.39 -2.48 0.18
C HIS A 306 6.85 -3.75 -0.44
N VAL A 307 7.53 -4.35 -1.43
CA VAL A 307 7.15 -5.66 -1.99
C VAL A 307 7.10 -6.70 -0.88
N ALA A 308 8.17 -6.82 -0.10
CA ALA A 308 8.23 -7.82 0.95
C ALA A 308 7.19 -7.59 2.04
N LYS A 309 7.02 -6.33 2.47
CA LYS A 309 5.99 -5.95 3.45
C LYS A 309 4.58 -6.26 2.94
N ASN A 310 4.24 -5.84 1.73
CA ASN A 310 2.89 -6.03 1.18
C ASN A 310 2.57 -7.51 0.94
N LEU A 311 3.52 -8.29 0.44
CA LEU A 311 3.31 -9.72 0.24
C LEU A 311 3.13 -10.47 1.56
N LEU A 312 3.88 -10.09 2.61
CA LEU A 312 3.72 -10.65 3.94
C LEU A 312 2.35 -10.30 4.54
N GLU A 313 1.95 -9.03 4.51
CA GLU A 313 0.63 -8.59 4.99
C GLU A 313 -0.52 -9.29 4.24
N ARG A 314 -0.40 -9.42 2.91
CA ARG A 314 -1.38 -10.11 2.08
C ARG A 314 -1.44 -11.59 2.44
N TYR A 315 -0.29 -12.25 2.65
CA TYR A 315 -0.24 -13.64 3.09
C TYR A 315 -0.90 -13.82 4.46
N GLU A 316 -0.49 -13.02 5.45
CA GLU A 316 -1.02 -13.10 6.82
C GLU A 316 -2.53 -12.92 6.85
N ARG A 317 -3.04 -12.00 6.02
CA ARG A 317 -4.48 -11.76 5.92
C ARG A 317 -5.20 -12.90 5.21
N PHE A 318 -4.75 -13.26 4.02
CA PHE A 318 -5.39 -14.27 3.18
C PHE A 318 -5.39 -15.66 3.82
N CYS A 319 -4.30 -15.98 4.52
CA CYS A 319 -4.08 -17.27 5.19
C CYS A 319 -4.47 -17.28 6.66
N HIS A 320 -5.09 -16.21 7.17
CA HIS A 320 -5.58 -16.16 8.54
C HIS A 320 -6.58 -17.29 8.80
N ARG A 321 -6.40 -17.98 9.94
CA ARG A 321 -7.27 -19.07 10.40
C ARG A 321 -7.59 -18.87 11.88
N PRO A 322 -8.82 -19.15 12.32
CA PRO A 322 -9.15 -19.17 13.74
C PRO A 322 -8.24 -20.14 14.50
N THR A 323 -7.74 -19.71 15.66
CA THR A 323 -6.75 -20.46 16.45
C THR A 323 -7.32 -21.75 17.03
N LYS A 324 -8.60 -21.73 17.45
CA LYS A 324 -9.29 -22.91 17.97
C LYS A 324 -9.82 -23.79 16.84
N ARG A 325 -9.55 -25.10 16.94
CA ARG A 325 -9.99 -26.07 15.93
C ARG A 325 -11.52 -26.14 15.79
N SER A 326 -12.25 -25.93 16.88
CA SER A 326 -13.72 -25.85 16.90
C SER A 326 -14.28 -24.72 16.05
N ASP A 327 -13.49 -23.65 15.88
CA ASP A 327 -13.92 -22.40 15.25
C ASP A 327 -13.42 -22.31 13.80
N ARG A 328 -12.73 -23.35 13.31
CA ARG A 328 -12.25 -23.41 11.93
C ARG A 328 -13.44 -23.53 10.99
N SER A 329 -13.45 -22.64 10.01
CA SER A 329 -14.37 -22.70 8.88
C SER A 329 -14.22 -24.02 8.11
N GLU A 330 -15.34 -24.56 7.60
CA GLU A 330 -15.33 -25.61 6.58
C GLU A 330 -14.58 -25.21 5.29
N TRP A 331 -14.40 -23.91 5.06
CA TRP A 331 -13.71 -23.35 3.90
C TRP A 331 -12.20 -23.17 4.10
N GLY A 332 -11.69 -23.42 5.32
CA GLY A 332 -10.25 -23.47 5.61
C GLY A 332 -9.66 -22.17 6.16
N THR A 333 -9.68 -21.07 5.41
CA THR A 333 -9.20 -19.73 5.84
C THR A 333 -10.36 -18.76 6.02
N CYS A 334 -10.14 -17.65 6.75
CA CYS A 334 -11.18 -16.63 6.91
C CYS A 334 -11.48 -15.86 5.63
N ALA A 335 -10.49 -15.66 4.75
CA ALA A 335 -10.73 -15.06 3.44
C ALA A 335 -11.63 -15.95 2.58
N ALA A 336 -11.37 -17.25 2.57
CA ALA A 336 -12.17 -18.24 1.87
C ALA A 336 -13.59 -18.35 2.46
N ASP A 337 -13.72 -18.30 3.78
CA ASP A 337 -15.01 -18.29 4.48
C ASP A 337 -15.86 -17.08 4.09
N LEU A 338 -15.32 -15.87 4.24
CA LEU A 338 -16.03 -14.63 3.88
C LEU A 338 -16.44 -14.60 2.40
N TRP A 339 -15.60 -15.12 1.53
CA TRP A 339 -15.89 -15.25 0.11
C TRP A 339 -17.03 -16.23 -0.17
N MET A 340 -16.94 -17.46 0.34
CA MET A 340 -17.92 -18.51 0.06
C MET A 340 -19.27 -18.27 0.75
N GLU A 341 -19.24 -17.63 1.91
CA GLU A 341 -20.44 -17.34 2.69
C GLU A 341 -21.16 -16.08 2.23
N TRP A 342 -20.39 -15.03 1.91
CA TRP A 342 -20.94 -13.69 1.72
C TRP A 342 -20.55 -13.07 0.38
N GLY A 343 -19.58 -13.63 -0.35
CA GLY A 343 -18.93 -13.00 -1.50
C GLY A 343 -18.10 -11.78 -1.12
N ILE A 344 -17.59 -11.74 0.12
CA ILE A 344 -16.77 -10.65 0.66
C ILE A 344 -15.30 -11.02 0.52
N VAL A 345 -14.49 -10.10 0.01
CA VAL A 345 -13.03 -10.26 -0.06
C VAL A 345 -12.41 -9.69 1.22
N ASP A 346 -11.67 -10.52 1.95
CA ASP A 346 -11.00 -10.10 3.18
C ASP A 346 -9.69 -9.37 2.90
N GLY A 347 -9.80 -8.11 2.49
CA GLY A 347 -8.64 -7.28 2.14
C GLY A 347 -7.82 -6.80 3.32
N LYS A 348 -6.54 -6.50 3.06
CA LYS A 348 -5.60 -5.98 4.07
C LYS A 348 -5.88 -4.52 4.45
N LYS A 349 -6.50 -3.72 3.58
CA LYS A 349 -6.86 -2.33 3.89
C LYS A 349 -8.17 -2.29 4.68
N GLU A 350 -8.04 -2.33 6.01
CA GLU A 350 -9.18 -2.50 6.90
C GLU A 350 -10.18 -1.33 6.87
N ALA A 351 -9.76 -0.13 6.47
CA ALA A 351 -10.61 1.07 6.42
C ALA A 351 -11.65 1.09 5.27
N HIS A 352 -11.58 0.15 4.30
CA HIS A 352 -12.61 0.06 3.26
C HIS A 352 -13.85 -0.68 3.75
N MET A 353 -15.04 -0.15 3.50
CA MET A 353 -16.32 -0.77 3.90
C MET A 353 -16.89 -1.75 2.87
N ASN A 354 -16.11 -2.09 1.84
CA ASN A 354 -16.49 -3.04 0.79
C ASN A 354 -16.95 -4.38 1.40
N GLY A 355 -18.06 -4.91 0.88
CA GLY A 355 -18.69 -6.14 1.37
C GLY A 355 -19.75 -5.95 2.46
N MET A 356 -19.81 -4.80 3.15
CA MET A 356 -20.81 -4.56 4.20
C MET A 356 -22.24 -4.58 3.66
N ASP A 357 -22.49 -3.87 2.57
CA ASP A 357 -23.82 -3.80 1.96
C ASP A 357 -24.24 -5.15 1.37
N GLN A 358 -23.27 -5.93 0.90
CA GLN A 358 -23.50 -7.30 0.43
C GLN A 358 -23.95 -8.22 1.57
N PHE A 359 -23.31 -8.15 2.73
CA PHE A 359 -23.77 -8.87 3.93
C PHE A 359 -25.20 -8.46 4.31
N LEU A 360 -25.46 -7.15 4.40
CA LEU A 360 -26.77 -6.62 4.78
C LEU A 360 -27.86 -7.00 3.76
N LYS A 361 -27.54 -7.02 2.47
CA LYS A 361 -28.43 -7.44 1.37
C LYS A 361 -28.73 -8.93 1.47
N GLN A 362 -27.72 -9.78 1.66
CA GLN A 362 -27.90 -11.24 1.72
C GLN A 362 -28.67 -11.71 2.96
N THR A 363 -28.62 -10.92 4.03
CA THR A 363 -29.34 -11.17 5.30
C THR A 363 -30.62 -10.34 5.43
N SER A 364 -31.07 -9.68 4.36
CA SER A 364 -32.28 -8.83 4.40
C SER A 364 -33.59 -9.63 4.45
N VAL A 365 -33.56 -10.89 3.99
CA VAL A 365 -34.72 -11.78 3.92
C VAL A 365 -34.43 -13.06 4.69
N ARG A 366 -35.44 -13.57 5.42
CA ARG A 366 -35.35 -14.85 6.10
C ARG A 366 -35.25 -15.99 5.10
N LYS A 367 -34.17 -16.77 5.17
CA LYS A 367 -33.97 -17.96 4.36
C LYS A 367 -33.10 -18.96 5.09
N THR A 368 -33.28 -20.24 4.78
CA THR A 368 -32.42 -21.32 5.27
C THR A 368 -31.79 -22.02 4.09
N THR A 369 -30.46 -22.04 4.05
CA THR A 369 -29.74 -22.91 3.12
C THR A 369 -29.61 -24.28 3.77
N PRO A 370 -30.14 -25.37 3.17
CA PRO A 370 -30.02 -26.70 3.74
C PRO A 370 -28.56 -27.17 3.74
N ALA A 371 -28.23 -28.08 4.66
CA ALA A 371 -26.93 -28.72 4.68
C ALA A 371 -26.72 -29.47 3.36
N ALA A 372 -25.58 -29.27 2.72
CA ALA A 372 -25.31 -29.83 1.40
C ALA A 372 -23.85 -30.26 1.28
N ARG A 373 -23.60 -31.25 0.44
CA ARG A 373 -22.26 -31.57 -0.04
C ARG A 373 -22.02 -30.73 -1.28
N ARG A 374 -21.10 -29.76 -1.18
CA ARG A 374 -20.72 -28.92 -2.32
C ARG A 374 -19.42 -29.41 -2.90
N THR A 375 -19.43 -29.74 -4.18
CA THR A 375 -18.20 -30.00 -4.93
C THR A 375 -17.68 -28.66 -5.42
N VAL A 376 -16.48 -28.32 -4.98
CA VAL A 376 -15.85 -27.02 -5.25
C VAL A 376 -14.49 -27.25 -5.86
N SER A 377 -14.15 -26.45 -6.85
CA SER A 377 -12.85 -26.46 -7.50
C SER A 377 -11.81 -25.74 -6.63
N TYR A 378 -10.58 -26.22 -6.68
CA TYR A 378 -9.44 -25.56 -6.06
C TYR A 378 -8.19 -25.84 -6.88
N TRP A 379 -7.20 -24.98 -6.72
CA TRP A 379 -5.89 -25.17 -7.33
C TRP A 379 -5.06 -26.17 -6.53
N LYS A 380 -4.71 -27.33 -7.12
CA LYS A 380 -3.92 -28.36 -6.44
C LYS A 380 -2.43 -28.21 -6.71
N SER A 381 -2.05 -28.01 -7.97
CA SER A 381 -0.66 -27.87 -8.42
C SER A 381 -0.63 -27.19 -9.79
N PRO A 382 0.55 -26.75 -10.29
CA PRO A 382 0.65 -26.08 -11.59
C PRO A 382 -0.08 -26.85 -12.70
N GLY A 383 -1.05 -26.20 -13.35
CA GLY A 383 -1.84 -26.78 -14.44
C GLY A 383 -2.83 -27.87 -14.02
N VAL A 384 -2.98 -28.16 -12.73
CA VAL A 384 -3.88 -29.20 -12.22
C VAL A 384 -4.92 -28.58 -11.29
N ASN A 385 -6.13 -28.51 -11.83
CA ASN A 385 -7.32 -28.19 -11.05
C ASN A 385 -7.86 -29.47 -10.43
N ALA A 386 -8.25 -29.40 -9.17
CA ALA A 386 -8.92 -30.51 -8.51
C ALA A 386 -10.26 -30.04 -7.97
N THR A 387 -11.14 -30.99 -7.70
CA THR A 387 -12.38 -30.74 -6.98
C THR A 387 -12.31 -31.46 -5.64
N ARG A 388 -12.93 -30.85 -4.62
CA ARG A 388 -13.16 -31.51 -3.34
C ARG A 388 -14.60 -31.30 -2.92
N THR A 389 -15.17 -32.33 -2.30
CA THR A 389 -16.51 -32.25 -1.74
C THR A 389 -16.43 -31.75 -0.30
N VAL A 390 -16.93 -30.55 -0.06
CA VAL A 390 -17.03 -29.94 1.28
C VAL A 390 -18.45 -30.18 1.82
N LYS A 391 -18.54 -30.63 3.07
CA LYS A 391 -19.82 -30.71 3.78
C LYS A 391 -20.13 -29.33 4.37
N VAL A 392 -21.05 -28.62 3.75
CA VAL A 392 -21.53 -27.32 4.23
C VAL A 392 -22.71 -27.56 5.15
N ARG A 393 -22.69 -26.91 6.31
CA ARG A 393 -23.78 -27.03 7.29
C ARG A 393 -25.02 -26.28 6.80
N SER A 394 -26.17 -26.61 7.38
CA SER A 394 -27.35 -25.77 7.17
C SER A 394 -27.10 -24.41 7.82
N ARG A 395 -27.56 -23.34 7.18
CA ARG A 395 -27.35 -21.97 7.62
C ARG A 395 -28.63 -21.17 7.50
N GLU A 396 -28.95 -20.46 8.55
CA GLU A 396 -30.04 -19.49 8.59
C GLU A 396 -29.53 -18.08 8.28
N PHE A 397 -30.36 -17.31 7.62
CA PHE A 397 -30.15 -15.91 7.31
C PHE A 397 -31.43 -15.17 7.66
N GLY A 398 -31.30 -13.95 8.19
CA GLY A 398 -32.46 -13.12 8.48
C GLY A 398 -32.06 -11.73 9.00
N PRO A 399 -32.97 -10.75 8.86
CA PRO A 399 -32.69 -9.36 9.22
C PRO A 399 -32.82 -9.10 10.72
N GLY A 400 -33.49 -9.98 11.47
CA GLY A 400 -33.72 -9.83 12.90
C GLY A 400 -32.53 -10.24 13.76
N VAL A 401 -32.63 -9.96 15.05
CA VAL A 401 -31.58 -10.27 16.02
C VAL A 401 -31.42 -11.79 16.13
N ALA A 402 -30.17 -12.26 16.02
CA ALA A 402 -29.80 -13.66 16.13
C ALA A 402 -30.45 -14.61 15.08
N GLU A 403 -30.91 -14.07 13.95
CA GLU A 403 -31.54 -14.84 12.85
C GLU A 403 -30.54 -15.34 11.79
N THR A 404 -29.27 -14.91 11.86
CA THR A 404 -28.24 -15.26 10.89
C THR A 404 -27.13 -16.09 11.54
N ASP A 405 -26.77 -17.22 10.91
CA ASP A 405 -25.62 -18.03 11.31
C ASP A 405 -24.32 -17.42 10.77
N CYS A 406 -23.63 -16.66 11.63
CA CYS A 406 -22.32 -16.08 11.32
C CYS A 406 -21.19 -16.98 11.81
N SER A 407 -20.19 -17.18 10.95
CA SER A 407 -18.94 -17.84 11.30
C SER A 407 -18.10 -17.00 12.27
N ARG A 408 -17.08 -17.61 12.89
CA ARG A 408 -16.08 -16.88 13.68
C ARG A 408 -15.31 -15.86 12.83
N CYS A 409 -15.03 -16.20 11.57
CA CYS A 409 -14.34 -15.32 10.63
C CYS A 409 -15.17 -14.08 10.28
N THR A 410 -16.49 -14.24 10.13
CA THR A 410 -17.42 -13.11 9.92
C THR A 410 -17.38 -12.14 11.11
N LEU A 411 -17.42 -12.66 12.33
CA LEU A 411 -17.35 -11.84 13.55
C LEU A 411 -15.99 -11.16 13.71
N GLU A 412 -14.88 -11.85 13.45
CA GLU A 412 -13.55 -11.26 13.47
C GLU A 412 -13.40 -10.16 12.42
N TRP A 413 -13.97 -10.34 11.23
CA TRP A 413 -14.02 -9.30 10.21
C TRP A 413 -14.76 -8.06 10.69
N PHE A 414 -15.95 -8.21 11.27
CA PHE A 414 -16.69 -7.08 11.86
C PHE A 414 -15.91 -6.38 12.97
N GLU A 415 -15.31 -7.14 13.89
CA GLU A 415 -14.50 -6.56 14.97
C GLU A 415 -13.34 -5.75 14.42
N ARG A 416 -12.62 -6.26 13.41
CA ARG A 416 -11.51 -5.54 12.77
C ARG A 416 -11.98 -4.25 12.10
N LYS A 417 -13.10 -4.29 11.36
CA LYS A 417 -13.70 -3.08 10.79
C LYS A 417 -14.01 -2.05 11.87
N MET A 418 -14.64 -2.45 12.98
CA MET A 418 -14.90 -1.51 14.07
C MET A 418 -13.60 -0.92 14.66
N ARG A 419 -12.54 -1.72 14.81
CA ARG A 419 -11.26 -1.26 15.37
C ARG A 419 -10.49 -0.33 14.42
N SER A 420 -10.71 -0.42 13.12
CA SER A 420 -10.05 0.40 12.11
C SER A 420 -10.74 1.75 11.87
N PHE A 421 -11.82 2.09 12.58
CA PHE A 421 -12.51 3.36 12.39
C PHE A 421 -11.55 4.53 12.60
N GLU A 422 -11.49 5.40 11.60
CA GLU A 422 -10.89 6.72 11.66
C GLU A 422 -11.77 7.65 10.83
N PHE A 423 -12.15 8.80 11.39
CA PHE A 423 -13.01 9.72 10.66
C PHE A 423 -12.29 10.20 9.39
N GLY A 424 -13.04 10.27 8.28
CA GLY A 424 -12.50 10.57 6.97
C GLY A 424 -11.91 9.36 6.23
N GLN A 425 -11.40 8.33 6.91
CA GLN A 425 -10.89 7.11 6.25
C GLN A 425 -11.99 6.12 5.91
N MET A 426 -13.02 6.03 6.75
CA MET A 426 -14.18 5.17 6.49
C MET A 426 -15.13 5.87 5.53
N LEU A 427 -15.12 5.44 4.27
CA LEU A 427 -16.07 5.91 3.25
C LEU A 427 -17.22 4.93 3.11
N ASP A 428 -18.42 5.46 2.92
CA ASP A 428 -19.57 4.69 2.47
C ASP A 428 -19.34 4.25 1.01
N PRO A 429 -19.33 2.93 0.69
CA PRO A 429 -19.05 2.45 -0.66
C PRO A 429 -20.05 2.97 -1.70
N ALA A 430 -21.31 3.19 -1.30
CA ALA A 430 -22.36 3.63 -2.21
C ALA A 430 -22.26 5.12 -2.56
N THR A 431 -21.94 5.98 -1.59
CA THR A 431 -21.93 7.44 -1.79
C THR A 431 -20.53 8.03 -1.92
N GLY A 432 -19.48 7.29 -1.56
CA GLY A 432 -18.11 7.78 -1.47
C GLY A 432 -17.89 8.82 -0.36
N LYS A 433 -18.88 9.05 0.52
CA LYS A 433 -18.82 10.06 1.57
C LYS A 433 -18.26 9.49 2.88
N PRO A 434 -17.58 10.32 3.69
CA PRO A 434 -17.09 9.88 4.99
C PRO A 434 -18.24 9.55 5.94
N LEU A 435 -18.14 8.39 6.58
CA LEU A 435 -19.08 7.95 7.61
C LEU A 435 -18.73 8.60 8.96
N GLY A 436 -19.75 9.12 9.65
CA GLY A 436 -19.61 9.53 11.05
C GLY A 436 -19.51 8.31 11.96
N LEU A 437 -19.00 8.49 13.18
CA LEU A 437 -18.84 7.37 14.12
C LEU A 437 -20.18 6.72 14.47
N THR A 438 -21.24 7.51 14.63
CA THR A 438 -22.60 7.04 14.94
C THR A 438 -23.15 6.19 13.82
N GLU A 439 -23.15 6.73 12.59
CA GLU A 439 -23.64 6.04 11.40
C GLU A 439 -22.86 4.74 11.14
N PHE A 440 -21.53 4.81 11.26
CA PHE A 440 -20.65 3.67 11.14
C PHE A 440 -20.96 2.58 12.18
N ARG A 441 -21.10 2.99 13.45
CA ARG A 441 -21.46 2.09 14.56
C ARG A 441 -22.82 1.45 14.33
N GLU A 442 -23.83 2.22 13.95
CA GLU A 442 -25.18 1.72 13.70
C GLU A 442 -25.20 0.69 12.56
N LYS A 443 -24.48 0.96 11.46
CA LYS A 443 -24.35 0.03 10.32
C LYS A 443 -23.72 -1.30 10.75
N LEU A 444 -22.60 -1.25 11.48
CA LEU A 444 -21.93 -2.44 12.00
C LEU A 444 -22.73 -3.15 13.09
N GLN A 445 -23.36 -2.41 13.99
CA GLN A 445 -24.19 -2.98 15.06
C GLN A 445 -25.42 -3.68 14.49
N SER A 446 -26.06 -3.10 13.48
CA SER A 446 -27.16 -3.72 12.73
C SER A 446 -26.71 -5.03 12.10
N ALA A 447 -25.53 -5.06 11.47
CA ALA A 447 -24.97 -6.28 10.88
C ALA A 447 -24.64 -7.35 11.95
N ILE A 448 -23.91 -6.98 13.02
CA ILE A 448 -23.48 -7.92 14.06
C ILE A 448 -24.67 -8.48 14.83
N ARG A 449 -25.71 -7.68 15.12
CA ARG A 449 -26.89 -8.16 15.86
C ARG A 449 -27.67 -9.24 15.10
N ARG A 450 -27.57 -9.30 13.77
CA ARG A 450 -28.16 -10.40 12.98
C ARG A 450 -27.51 -11.74 13.32
N CYS A 451 -26.24 -11.74 13.73
CA CYS A 451 -25.51 -12.96 14.06
C CYS A 451 -26.04 -13.63 15.34
N ARG A 452 -26.39 -14.92 15.26
CA ARG A 452 -26.87 -15.76 16.38
C ARG A 452 -25.89 -15.79 17.55
N VAL A 453 -24.60 -15.90 17.24
CA VAL A 453 -23.53 -15.82 18.22
C VAL A 453 -22.77 -14.52 17.97
N THR A 454 -22.94 -13.54 18.85
CA THR A 454 -22.17 -12.28 18.75
C THR A 454 -20.83 -12.37 19.47
N ASN A 455 -20.62 -13.40 20.31
CA ASN A 455 -19.42 -13.61 21.12
C ASN A 455 -19.00 -12.39 21.96
N GLY A 456 -19.87 -11.42 22.23
CA GLY A 456 -19.49 -10.16 22.89
C GLY A 456 -18.60 -9.23 22.04
N ALA A 457 -18.59 -9.38 20.70
CA ALA A 457 -17.83 -8.53 19.78
C ALA A 457 -18.14 -7.04 19.98
N LEU A 458 -19.43 -6.68 19.97
CA LEU A 458 -19.92 -5.32 20.19
C LEU A 458 -19.47 -4.75 21.55
N PRO A 459 -19.79 -5.39 22.70
CA PRO A 459 -19.31 -4.91 24.00
C PRO A 459 -17.79 -4.72 24.09
N ARG A 460 -16.98 -5.59 23.47
CA ARG A 460 -15.52 -5.45 23.47
C ARG A 460 -15.05 -4.19 22.75
N VAL A 461 -15.58 -3.94 21.56
CA VAL A 461 -15.15 -2.78 20.78
C VAL A 461 -15.75 -1.49 21.33
N ASP A 462 -17.00 -1.50 21.76
CA ASP A 462 -17.62 -0.36 22.45
C ASP A 462 -16.82 -0.01 23.72
N ALA A 463 -16.42 -1.01 24.52
CA ALA A 463 -15.57 -0.78 25.69
C ALA A 463 -14.23 -0.14 25.32
N LYS A 464 -13.60 -0.58 24.22
CA LYS A 464 -12.38 0.05 23.70
C LYS A 464 -12.66 1.48 23.25
N TRP A 465 -13.70 1.76 22.47
CA TRP A 465 -14.07 3.12 22.05
C TRP A 465 -14.38 4.05 23.22
N THR A 466 -15.02 3.54 24.28
CA THR A 466 -15.21 4.29 25.53
C THR A 466 -13.89 4.53 26.25
N GLU A 467 -13.02 3.52 26.33
CA GLU A 467 -11.65 3.69 26.81
C GLU A 467 -10.90 4.74 25.97
N LEU A 468 -11.17 4.84 24.65
CA LEU A 468 -10.57 5.82 23.74
C LEU A 468 -11.07 7.23 23.94
N GLY A 469 -12.18 7.42 24.65
CA GLY A 469 -12.90 8.69 24.64
C GLY A 469 -13.47 9.02 23.27
N TRP A 470 -13.79 7.99 22.46
CA TRP A 470 -14.54 8.16 21.22
C TRP A 470 -16.04 8.04 21.45
N TRP A 471 -16.45 7.24 22.46
CA TRP A 471 -17.84 6.97 22.78
C TRP A 471 -18.18 7.22 24.27
N CYS A 472 -19.07 8.17 24.55
CA CYS A 472 -19.47 8.64 25.87
C CYS A 472 -20.99 8.66 25.99
N ASP A 473 -21.55 8.08 27.05
CA ASP A 473 -22.99 8.13 27.36
C ASP A 473 -23.91 7.73 26.18
N GLY A 474 -23.50 6.72 25.41
CA GLY A 474 -24.29 6.20 24.28
C GLY A 474 -24.19 7.03 22.99
N LYS A 475 -23.27 7.99 22.90
CA LYS A 475 -23.02 8.83 21.72
C LYS A 475 -21.52 9.10 21.53
N PRO A 476 -21.07 9.68 20.41
CA PRO A 476 -19.70 10.14 20.27
C PRO A 476 -19.33 11.18 21.35
N CYS A 477 -18.12 11.07 21.91
CA CYS A 477 -17.63 12.06 22.89
C CYS A 477 -17.28 13.41 22.23
N ASN A 478 -16.84 13.34 20.97
CA ASN A 478 -16.47 14.50 20.15
C ASN A 478 -17.52 14.70 19.03
N VAL A 479 -17.32 15.73 18.21
CA VAL A 479 -18.15 15.95 17.01
C VAL A 479 -18.16 14.68 16.16
N ASP A 480 -19.36 14.15 15.88
CA ASP A 480 -19.54 12.89 15.14
C ASP A 480 -18.99 12.94 13.70
N LYS A 481 -19.16 14.10 13.07
CA LYS A 481 -18.75 14.40 11.68
C LYS A 481 -18.03 15.75 11.64
N PRO A 482 -16.75 15.83 12.03
CA PRO A 482 -16.00 17.07 11.83
C PRO A 482 -15.94 17.39 10.33
N TYR A 483 -15.91 18.67 10.00
CA TYR A 483 -15.87 19.08 8.60
C TYR A 483 -14.48 18.84 8.03
N PHE A 484 -14.36 17.91 7.07
CA PHE A 484 -13.19 17.76 6.23
C PHE A 484 -13.50 18.27 4.83
N SER A 485 -12.66 19.20 4.36
CA SER A 485 -12.69 19.67 2.99
C SER A 485 -12.39 18.51 2.02
N PRO A 486 -12.82 18.59 0.75
CA PRO A 486 -12.44 17.61 -0.28
C PRO A 486 -10.93 17.42 -0.38
N VAL A 487 -10.16 18.48 -0.12
CA VAL A 487 -8.71 18.45 -0.09
C VAL A 487 -8.18 17.54 1.01
N THR A 488 -8.73 17.65 2.22
CA THR A 488 -8.35 16.80 3.36
C THR A 488 -8.73 15.34 3.10
N LEU A 489 -9.89 15.09 2.49
CA LEU A 489 -10.28 13.73 2.08
C LEU A 489 -9.34 13.18 1.01
N ALA A 490 -8.86 14.03 0.09
CA ALA A 490 -7.89 13.63 -0.90
C ALA A 490 -6.54 13.24 -0.27
N VAL A 491 -6.09 13.89 0.81
CA VAL A 491 -4.89 13.43 1.56
C VAL A 491 -5.03 11.95 1.95
N LEU A 492 -6.22 11.53 2.36
CA LEU A 492 -6.49 10.16 2.79
C LEU A 492 -6.61 9.17 1.63
N HIS A 493 -7.32 9.56 0.56
CA HIS A 493 -7.79 8.64 -0.48
C HIS A 493 -7.20 8.86 -1.87
N GLY A 494 -6.36 9.87 -2.04
CA GLY A 494 -5.97 10.38 -3.34
C GLY A 494 -7.08 11.24 -3.98
N TRP A 495 -6.78 11.79 -5.15
CA TRP A 495 -7.73 12.65 -5.86
C TRP A 495 -8.70 11.84 -6.71
N SER A 496 -10.00 12.15 -6.62
CA SER A 496 -11.00 11.55 -7.50
C SER A 496 -10.86 12.07 -8.94
N GLN A 497 -11.24 11.26 -9.92
CA GLN A 497 -11.19 11.68 -11.33
C GLN A 497 -12.11 12.86 -11.63
N GLU A 498 -13.18 13.04 -10.86
CA GLU A 498 -14.20 14.07 -11.11
C GLU A 498 -14.05 15.30 -10.21
N GLU A 499 -12.92 15.43 -9.53
CA GLU A 499 -12.82 16.40 -8.44
C GLU A 499 -13.04 17.84 -8.88
N LYS A 500 -13.92 18.54 -8.16
CA LYS A 500 -14.41 19.87 -8.56
C LYS A 500 -13.31 20.93 -8.52
N GLN A 501 -12.32 20.82 -7.63
CA GLN A 501 -11.28 21.86 -7.54
C GLN A 501 -10.37 21.92 -8.77
N PHE A 502 -10.34 20.87 -9.60
CA PHE A 502 -9.59 20.88 -10.86
C PHE A 502 -10.43 21.29 -12.07
N ARG A 503 -11.72 21.60 -11.89
CA ARG A 503 -12.61 21.97 -12.99
C ARG A 503 -12.07 23.17 -13.78
N GLY A 504 -11.63 24.23 -13.09
CA GLY A 504 -11.08 25.42 -13.75
C GLY A 504 -9.86 25.11 -14.62
N VAL A 505 -8.95 24.25 -14.13
CA VAL A 505 -7.77 23.81 -14.90
C VAL A 505 -8.20 23.00 -16.12
N ARG A 506 -9.15 22.07 -15.97
CA ARG A 506 -9.68 21.27 -17.09
C ARG A 506 -10.37 22.13 -18.14
N GLU A 507 -11.13 23.13 -17.72
CA GLU A 507 -11.78 24.08 -18.64
C GLU A 507 -10.75 24.92 -19.41
N LEU A 508 -9.70 25.40 -18.76
CA LEU A 508 -8.60 26.12 -19.41
C LEU A 508 -7.88 25.26 -20.45
N ILE A 509 -7.63 23.98 -20.12
CA ILE A 509 -7.06 23.00 -21.05
C ILE A 509 -7.98 22.78 -22.25
N ALA A 510 -9.27 22.51 -22.01
CA ALA A 510 -10.24 22.22 -23.04
C ALA A 510 -10.44 23.41 -24.01
N LYS A 511 -10.51 24.63 -23.47
CA LYS A 511 -10.70 25.86 -24.26
C LYS A 511 -9.41 26.40 -24.86
N LYS A 512 -8.25 25.83 -24.51
CA LYS A 512 -6.91 26.25 -24.97
C LYS A 512 -6.62 27.74 -24.70
N GLU A 513 -7.04 28.24 -23.54
CA GLU A 513 -6.98 29.66 -23.16
C GLU A 513 -5.61 30.12 -22.61
N ALA A 514 -4.59 29.25 -22.66
CA ALA A 514 -3.24 29.53 -22.19
C ALA A 514 -2.16 29.14 -23.23
N PRO A 515 -0.92 29.62 -23.11
CA PRO A 515 0.19 29.21 -23.96
C PRO A 515 0.39 27.68 -23.96
N LYS A 516 0.85 27.10 -25.09
CA LYS A 516 1.00 25.64 -25.24
C LYS A 516 1.81 24.99 -24.11
N ASP A 517 2.91 25.62 -23.69
CA ASP A 517 3.77 25.10 -22.63
C ASP A 517 3.07 25.12 -21.26
N VAL A 518 2.21 26.13 -21.02
CA VAL A 518 1.39 26.23 -19.80
C VAL A 518 0.30 25.17 -19.82
N LEU A 519 -0.39 24.98 -20.95
CA LEU A 519 -1.40 23.93 -21.11
C LEU A 519 -0.79 22.54 -20.90
N HIS A 520 0.40 22.31 -21.45
CA HIS A 520 1.15 21.07 -21.23
C HIS A 520 1.50 20.89 -19.75
N GLY A 521 2.01 21.93 -19.09
CA GLY A 521 2.29 21.90 -17.65
C GLY A 521 1.04 21.64 -16.81
N MET A 522 -0.11 22.23 -17.16
CA MET A 522 -1.38 21.99 -16.49
C MET A 522 -1.85 20.54 -16.66
N GLN A 523 -1.73 19.98 -17.86
CA GLN A 523 -2.06 18.59 -18.13
C GLN A 523 -1.17 17.63 -17.33
N VAL A 524 0.14 17.85 -17.35
CA VAL A 524 1.12 17.08 -16.56
C VAL A 524 0.83 17.18 -15.07
N PHE A 525 0.45 18.36 -14.57
CA PHE A 525 0.04 18.54 -13.18
C PHE A 525 -1.22 17.74 -12.85
N LEU A 526 -2.27 17.81 -13.68
CA LEU A 526 -3.50 17.07 -13.45
C LEU A 526 -3.28 15.56 -13.47
N ASP A 527 -2.51 15.07 -14.45
CA ASP A 527 -2.22 13.64 -14.59
C ASP A 527 -1.39 13.16 -13.41
N GLY A 528 -0.33 13.89 -13.04
CA GLY A 528 0.50 13.50 -11.90
C GLY A 528 -0.23 13.55 -10.56
N VAL A 529 -1.10 14.55 -10.33
CA VAL A 529 -1.89 14.65 -9.09
C VAL A 529 -2.99 13.58 -9.03
N LYS A 530 -3.58 13.21 -10.17
CA LYS A 530 -4.51 12.08 -10.27
C LYS A 530 -3.83 10.75 -9.95
N ASP A 531 -2.56 10.63 -10.35
CA ASP A 531 -1.75 9.44 -10.14
C ASP A 531 -1.09 9.38 -8.75
N MET A 532 -1.45 10.27 -7.82
CA MET A 532 -0.95 10.23 -6.44
C MET A 532 -1.84 9.41 -5.50
N PRO A 533 -1.25 8.59 -4.63
CA PRO A 533 -1.98 7.81 -3.62
C PRO A 533 -2.56 8.67 -2.48
N CYS A 534 -2.13 9.93 -2.41
CA CYS A 534 -2.53 10.92 -1.40
C CYS A 534 -2.62 12.30 -2.06
N GLY A 535 -3.51 13.13 -1.55
CA GLY A 535 -3.66 14.52 -1.97
C GLY A 535 -2.59 15.38 -1.31
N ILE A 536 -1.65 15.88 -2.09
CA ILE A 536 -0.66 16.87 -1.63
C ILE A 536 -1.14 18.31 -1.82
N ALA A 537 -2.34 18.50 -2.39
CA ALA A 537 -2.81 19.79 -2.89
C ALA A 537 -3.62 20.63 -1.87
N PHE A 538 -3.06 20.87 -0.67
CA PHE A 538 -3.59 21.72 0.41
C PHE A 538 -2.79 23.01 0.72
N SER A 539 -3.45 23.99 1.34
CA SER A 539 -2.80 25.20 1.87
C SER A 539 -2.32 24.99 3.31
N ARG A 540 -1.47 25.89 3.83
CA ARG A 540 -1.07 25.89 5.25
C ARG A 540 -2.27 26.03 6.20
N LEU A 541 -3.30 26.77 5.81
CA LEU A 541 -4.54 26.89 6.60
C LEU A 541 -5.25 25.54 6.72
N ILE A 542 -5.42 24.82 5.61
CA ILE A 542 -6.00 23.47 5.63
C ILE A 542 -5.11 22.51 6.43
N ALA A 543 -3.78 22.65 6.30
CA ALA A 543 -2.84 21.85 7.08
C ALA A 543 -3.06 22.07 8.59
N LYS A 544 -3.08 23.34 9.02
CA LYS A 544 -3.28 23.77 10.40
C LYS A 544 -4.61 23.26 10.99
N ASP A 545 -5.70 23.46 10.28
CA ASP A 545 -7.04 23.27 10.84
C ASP A 545 -7.57 21.83 10.68
N GLN A 546 -7.12 21.10 9.65
CA GLN A 546 -7.76 19.84 9.25
C GLN A 546 -6.80 18.65 9.08
N ILE A 547 -5.48 18.85 8.96
CA ILE A 547 -4.52 17.76 8.75
C ILE A 547 -3.69 17.53 10.02
N ILE A 548 -2.95 18.55 10.44
CA ILE A 548 -2.00 18.50 11.56
C ILE A 548 -2.63 18.00 12.86
N PRO A 549 -3.88 18.39 13.23
CA PRO A 549 -4.48 17.93 14.48
C PRO A 549 -4.74 16.42 14.55
N TYR A 550 -4.73 15.72 13.41
CA TYR A 550 -5.15 14.33 13.31
C TYR A 550 -3.99 13.43 12.90
N SER A 551 -3.50 12.63 13.86
CA SER A 551 -2.30 11.81 13.66
C SER A 551 -2.42 10.79 12.54
N HIS A 552 -3.63 10.27 12.27
CA HIS A 552 -3.86 9.32 11.18
C HIS A 552 -3.81 9.97 9.79
N ILE A 553 -4.18 11.24 9.67
CA ILE A 553 -4.06 12.01 8.43
C ILE A 553 -2.59 12.35 8.19
N VAL A 554 -1.89 12.84 9.23
CA VAL A 554 -0.45 13.08 9.17
C VAL A 554 0.30 11.79 8.84
N ALA A 555 -0.03 10.66 9.46
CA ALA A 555 0.60 9.37 9.18
C ALA A 555 0.36 8.91 7.72
N ARG A 556 -0.81 9.18 7.14
CA ARG A 556 -1.07 8.90 5.72
C ARG A 556 -0.25 9.81 4.83
N LEU A 557 -0.22 11.11 5.12
CA LEU A 557 0.58 12.09 4.37
C LEU A 557 2.08 11.78 4.43
N CYS A 558 2.55 11.32 5.60
CA CYS A 558 3.95 10.98 5.84
C CYS A 558 4.30 9.53 5.48
N SER A 559 3.34 8.77 4.96
CA SER A 559 3.59 7.41 4.49
C SER A 559 4.59 7.42 3.34
N ASP A 560 5.41 6.37 3.28
CA ASP A 560 6.40 6.22 2.21
C ASP A 560 5.76 6.32 0.83
N GLU A 561 4.60 5.69 0.66
CA GLU A 561 3.81 5.71 -0.59
C GLU A 561 3.49 7.14 -1.04
N CYS A 562 3.07 7.99 -0.10
CA CYS A 562 2.71 9.37 -0.39
C CYS A 562 3.95 10.23 -0.72
N ARG A 563 4.97 10.14 0.12
CA ARG A 563 6.18 10.96 -0.01
C ARG A 563 7.02 10.57 -1.22
N ASN A 564 7.16 9.28 -1.51
CA ASN A 564 7.86 8.82 -2.70
C ASN A 564 7.11 9.22 -3.98
N ALA A 565 5.78 9.17 -4.00
CA ALA A 565 4.99 9.67 -5.12
C ALA A 565 5.22 11.17 -5.35
N LEU A 566 5.26 11.96 -4.28
CA LEU A 566 5.59 13.38 -4.32
C LEU A 566 7.03 13.63 -4.82
N ASP A 567 8.02 12.92 -4.27
CA ASP A 567 9.42 13.03 -4.67
C ASP A 567 9.59 12.68 -6.17
N ARG A 568 8.94 11.62 -6.66
CA ARG A 568 8.96 11.24 -8.08
C ARG A 568 8.30 12.29 -8.96
N PHE A 569 7.14 12.79 -8.57
CA PHE A 569 6.46 13.85 -9.31
C PHE A 569 7.33 15.11 -9.42
N ASN A 570 8.02 15.47 -8.33
CA ASN A 570 8.94 16.61 -8.31
C ASN A 570 10.22 16.34 -9.13
N ALA A 571 10.76 15.12 -9.09
CA ALA A 571 11.91 14.74 -9.92
C ALA A 571 11.59 14.77 -11.43
N GLN A 572 10.41 14.27 -11.81
CA GLN A 572 9.99 14.17 -13.21
C GLN A 572 9.56 15.52 -13.81
N HIS A 573 8.91 16.37 -13.01
CA HIS A 573 8.23 17.56 -13.52
C HIS A 573 8.62 18.86 -12.81
N GLY A 574 9.40 18.80 -11.73
CA GLY A 574 9.79 19.98 -10.94
C GLY A 574 10.55 21.03 -11.74
N ALA A 575 11.43 20.63 -12.68
CA ALA A 575 12.12 21.58 -13.55
C ALA A 575 11.15 22.32 -14.50
N LEU A 576 10.16 21.62 -15.04
CA LEU A 576 9.11 22.22 -15.86
C LEU A 576 8.28 23.20 -15.02
N PHE A 577 7.84 22.79 -13.83
CA PHE A 577 7.06 23.63 -12.93
C PHE A 577 7.85 24.84 -12.43
N ALA A 578 9.12 24.69 -12.08
CA ALA A 578 9.99 25.80 -11.68
C ALA A 578 10.14 26.83 -12.80
N ARG A 579 10.26 26.39 -14.06
CA ARG A 579 10.27 27.29 -15.22
C ARG A 579 8.94 28.01 -15.39
N LEU A 580 7.81 27.28 -15.36
CA LEU A 580 6.47 27.85 -15.52
C LEU A 580 6.04 28.73 -14.34
N SER A 581 6.60 28.51 -13.15
CA SER A 581 6.32 29.29 -11.93
C SER A 581 6.75 30.76 -12.03
N LYS A 582 7.61 31.09 -12.99
CA LYS A 582 8.07 32.46 -13.28
C LYS A 582 7.09 33.26 -14.15
N ASP A 583 6.05 32.61 -14.69
CA ASP A 583 5.02 33.29 -15.46
C ASP A 583 4.18 34.20 -14.55
N PRO A 584 3.99 35.49 -14.86
CA PRO A 584 3.28 36.42 -13.98
C PRO A 584 1.78 36.15 -13.89
N LYS A 585 1.18 35.49 -14.89
CA LYS A 585 -0.26 35.19 -14.93
C LYS A 585 -0.55 33.79 -14.38
N TRP A 586 0.30 32.81 -14.68
CA TRP A 586 0.05 31.39 -14.40
C TRP A 586 0.98 30.79 -13.35
N GLY A 587 2.03 31.50 -12.95
CA GLY A 587 3.12 30.97 -12.13
C GLY A 587 2.67 30.45 -10.76
N ASN A 588 1.67 31.09 -10.14
CA ASN A 588 1.14 30.69 -8.84
C ASN A 588 0.64 29.23 -8.80
N MET A 589 0.08 28.72 -9.89
CA MET A 589 -0.37 27.32 -9.97
C MET A 589 0.81 26.34 -9.93
N PHE A 590 1.94 26.70 -10.53
CA PHE A 590 3.11 25.82 -10.63
C PHE A 590 4.07 25.95 -9.44
N GLN A 591 4.00 27.05 -8.68
CA GLN A 591 4.66 27.15 -7.36
C GLN A 591 4.06 26.18 -6.33
N TYR A 592 2.87 25.68 -6.61
CA TYR A 592 2.12 24.85 -5.68
C TYR A 592 2.87 23.55 -5.35
N THR A 593 3.51 22.92 -6.33
CA THR A 593 4.15 21.61 -6.18
C THR A 593 5.39 21.65 -5.30
N SER A 594 6.25 22.66 -5.48
CA SER A 594 7.42 22.86 -4.62
C SER A 594 7.01 23.23 -3.19
N LYS A 595 6.01 24.11 -3.04
CA LYS A 595 5.45 24.46 -1.72
C LYS A 595 4.82 23.26 -1.02
N ALA A 596 4.13 22.40 -1.76
CA ALA A 596 3.53 21.18 -1.21
C ALA A 596 4.61 20.22 -0.68
N ALA A 597 5.70 20.01 -1.43
CA ALA A 597 6.83 19.20 -0.97
C ALA A 597 7.43 19.74 0.34
N GLU A 598 7.67 21.05 0.40
CA GLU A 598 8.19 21.71 1.60
C GLU A 598 7.23 21.55 2.80
N ILE A 599 5.93 21.83 2.61
CA ILE A 599 4.93 21.69 3.66
C ILE A 599 4.86 20.23 4.15
N VAL A 600 4.89 19.25 3.25
CA VAL A 600 4.87 17.83 3.62
C VAL A 600 6.12 17.46 4.41
N ASP A 601 7.30 17.86 3.96
CA ASP A 601 8.54 17.58 4.68
C ASP A 601 8.54 18.19 6.09
N GLN A 602 8.02 19.41 6.26
CA GLN A 602 7.85 20.07 7.56
C GLN A 602 6.85 19.32 8.46
N VAL A 603 5.67 18.98 7.92
CA VAL A 603 4.65 18.22 8.66
C VAL A 603 5.16 16.84 9.09
N CYS A 604 6.02 16.24 8.28
CA CYS A 604 6.60 14.92 8.53
C CYS A 604 7.89 14.94 9.36
N LEU A 605 8.24 16.08 9.96
CA LEU A 605 9.37 16.15 10.89
C LEU A 605 9.14 15.26 12.12
N SER A 606 10.22 14.61 12.53
CA SER A 606 10.32 13.73 13.69
C SER A 606 11.25 14.31 14.76
N THR A 607 11.19 13.76 15.98
CA THR A 607 12.21 13.96 17.02
C THR A 607 13.58 13.40 16.65
N ILE A 608 13.67 12.46 15.71
CA ILE A 608 14.91 11.80 15.26
C ILE A 608 15.16 12.14 13.78
N PRO A 609 16.31 12.75 13.42
CA PRO A 609 16.66 12.97 12.02
C PRO A 609 16.70 11.66 11.23
N ASN A 610 16.12 11.66 10.02
CA ASN A 610 16.14 10.54 9.06
C ASN A 610 15.34 9.26 9.43
N ALA A 611 14.57 9.25 10.51
CA ALA A 611 13.65 8.14 10.82
C ALA A 611 12.26 8.38 10.21
N ILE A 612 11.87 7.54 9.26
CA ILE A 612 10.48 7.51 8.75
C ILE A 612 9.65 6.73 9.77
N LEU A 613 8.65 7.39 10.35
CA LEU A 613 7.89 6.80 11.44
C LEU A 613 6.48 6.50 10.96
N GLN A 614 6.18 5.21 10.88
CA GLN A 614 4.84 4.67 10.70
C GLN A 614 4.06 4.63 12.03
N SER A 615 4.72 5.00 13.15
CA SER A 615 4.10 5.09 14.47
C SER A 615 3.70 6.54 14.79
N PRO A 616 2.43 6.80 15.13
CA PRO A 616 1.93 8.13 15.51
C PRO A 616 2.76 8.85 16.59
N GLU A 617 3.43 8.10 17.47
CA GLU A 617 4.13 8.60 18.67
C GLU A 617 5.25 9.59 18.38
N ASN A 618 5.77 9.60 17.15
CA ASN A 618 6.95 10.36 16.79
C ASN A 618 6.66 11.51 15.82
N LEU A 619 5.39 11.76 15.52
CA LEU A 619 4.96 12.88 14.68
C LEU A 619 4.90 14.13 15.54
N CYS A 620 5.66 15.18 15.19
CA CYS A 620 5.64 16.43 15.95
C CYS A 620 4.37 17.24 15.73
N ALA A 621 3.85 17.26 14.50
CA ALA A 621 2.78 18.15 14.09
C ALA A 621 1.50 18.00 14.97
N PRO A 622 0.99 16.78 15.24
CA PRO A 622 -0.17 16.62 16.13
C PRO A 622 0.08 17.10 17.57
N GLY A 623 1.33 17.02 18.05
CA GLY A 623 1.71 17.54 19.36
C GLY A 623 1.61 19.07 19.45
N TYR A 624 2.05 19.77 18.40
CA TYR A 624 1.94 21.24 18.34
C TYR A 624 0.48 21.70 18.19
N ALA A 625 -0.33 20.97 17.41
CA ALA A 625 -1.78 21.20 17.38
C ALA A 625 -2.41 20.99 18.76
N ALA A 626 -2.00 19.96 19.50
CA ALA A 626 -2.56 19.65 20.81
C ALA A 626 -2.27 20.72 21.86
N VAL A 627 -1.25 21.57 21.67
CA VAL A 627 -1.00 22.77 22.51
C VAL A 627 -1.64 24.05 21.98
N GLY A 628 -2.38 23.96 20.87
CA GLY A 628 -3.08 25.08 20.24
C GLY A 628 -2.26 25.87 19.23
N TYR A 629 -1.05 25.42 18.87
CA TYR A 629 -0.10 26.14 18.03
C TYR A 629 0.45 25.25 16.90
N ALA A 630 -0.44 24.69 16.08
CA ALA A 630 -0.04 23.85 14.94
C ALA A 630 0.93 24.55 13.97
N GLU A 631 0.90 25.89 13.89
CA GLU A 631 1.83 26.70 13.09
C GLU A 631 3.30 26.59 13.52
N TRP A 632 3.60 26.14 14.74
CA TRP A 632 5.00 25.97 15.18
C TRP A 632 5.77 24.97 14.33
N ILE A 633 5.09 24.09 13.59
CA ILE A 633 5.74 23.19 12.63
C ILE A 633 6.35 23.93 11.44
N PHE A 634 5.98 25.19 11.18
CA PHE A 634 6.43 25.99 10.05
C PHE A 634 7.42 27.11 10.45
N ALA A 635 7.78 27.20 11.73
CA ALA A 635 8.52 28.34 12.29
C ALA A 635 9.91 28.57 11.65
N GLU A 636 10.53 27.57 11.04
CA GLU A 636 11.87 27.69 10.43
C GLU A 636 11.86 28.23 8.97
N THR A 637 10.69 28.40 8.34
CA THR A 637 10.58 28.63 6.88
C THR A 637 10.20 30.05 6.46
N GLU A 638 9.92 30.96 7.39
CA GLU A 638 9.62 32.38 7.12
C GLU A 638 10.63 33.29 7.84
N ASP A 639 10.57 34.61 7.57
CA ASP A 639 11.08 35.70 8.43
C ASP A 639 10.53 35.67 9.88
N TYR A 640 9.96 34.54 10.30
CA TYR A 640 9.66 34.16 11.67
C TYR A 640 11.00 33.95 12.39
N ASP A 641 11.46 34.99 13.08
CA ASP A 641 12.60 34.86 13.98
C ASP A 641 12.32 33.69 14.96
N PRO A 642 13.14 32.64 15.02
CA PRO A 642 12.99 31.55 15.98
C PRO A 642 12.99 32.04 17.45
N ARG A 643 13.29 33.32 17.70
CA ARG A 643 13.07 34.03 18.97
C ARG A 643 11.60 34.43 19.26
N ILE A 644 10.64 34.21 18.35
CA ILE A 644 9.23 34.66 18.47
C ILE A 644 8.31 33.63 19.14
N ILE A 645 8.72 32.38 19.36
CA ILE A 645 7.99 31.54 20.33
C ILE A 645 8.44 31.94 21.73
N HIS A 646 7.90 33.06 22.22
CA HIS A 646 8.18 33.55 23.55
C HIS A 646 7.92 32.45 24.58
N ARG A 647 8.87 32.22 25.47
CA ARG A 647 8.76 31.21 26.52
C ARG A 647 7.51 31.37 27.40
N SER A 648 7.02 32.60 27.58
CA SER A 648 5.73 32.88 28.23
C SER A 648 4.55 32.25 27.49
N VAL A 649 4.50 32.37 26.16
CA VAL A 649 3.46 31.74 25.33
C VAL A 649 3.53 30.21 25.43
N ILE A 650 4.74 29.65 25.44
CA ILE A 650 4.93 28.21 25.63
C ILE A 650 4.40 27.79 27.00
N LEU A 651 4.79 28.50 28.07
CA LEU A 651 4.34 28.20 29.42
C LEU A 651 2.81 28.24 29.52
N ASP A 652 2.17 29.29 29.02
CA ASP A 652 0.71 29.46 29.07
C ASP A 652 0.00 28.34 28.30
N ALA A 653 0.49 28.03 27.09
CA ALA A 653 -0.05 26.97 26.24
C ALA A 653 0.04 25.59 26.93
N PHE A 654 1.24 25.21 27.37
CA PHE A 654 1.46 23.92 28.01
C PHE A 654 0.75 23.80 29.34
N SER A 655 0.78 24.83 30.18
CA SER A 655 0.10 24.80 31.47
C SER A 655 -1.40 24.58 31.27
N ARG A 656 -2.04 25.33 30.36
CA ARG A 656 -3.47 25.19 30.06
C ARG A 656 -3.82 23.78 29.58
N GLU A 657 -3.07 23.25 28.62
CA GLU A 657 -3.38 21.95 28.04
C GLU A 657 -3.02 20.76 28.94
N ILE A 658 -1.96 20.88 29.76
CA ILE A 658 -1.66 19.90 30.81
C ILE A 658 -2.74 19.92 31.89
N ASP A 659 -3.28 21.08 32.25
CA ASP A 659 -4.38 21.19 33.21
C ASP A 659 -5.66 20.54 32.67
N ALA A 660 -6.01 20.85 31.43
CA ALA A 660 -7.14 20.22 30.73
C ALA A 660 -6.94 18.70 30.62
N LEU A 661 -5.72 18.25 30.29
CA LEU A 661 -5.37 16.83 30.22
C LEU A 661 -5.49 16.15 31.59
N ALA A 662 -4.96 16.76 32.65
CA ALA A 662 -5.00 16.21 34.00
C ALA A 662 -6.45 16.06 34.49
N ALA A 663 -7.33 17.00 34.16
CA ALA A 663 -8.75 16.96 34.53
C ALA A 663 -9.52 15.84 33.82
N ARG A 664 -9.16 15.51 32.56
CA ARG A 664 -9.83 14.43 31.80
C ARG A 664 -9.25 13.04 32.04
N LEU A 665 -8.00 12.92 32.49
CA LEU A 665 -7.35 11.62 32.64
C LEU A 665 -7.97 10.82 33.80
N PRO A 666 -8.36 9.55 33.58
CA PRO A 666 -8.90 8.70 34.64
C PRO A 666 -7.89 8.51 35.76
N ALA A 667 -8.32 8.13 36.97
CA ALA A 667 -7.43 7.95 38.12
C ALA A 667 -6.22 7.05 37.83
N ARG A 668 -6.40 6.04 36.97
CA ARG A 668 -5.35 5.14 36.50
C ARG A 668 -5.50 4.91 34.99
N VAL A 669 -4.43 5.11 34.24
CA VAL A 669 -4.33 4.67 32.85
C VAL A 669 -3.56 3.34 32.86
N PRO A 670 -4.17 2.22 32.42
CA PRO A 670 -3.44 0.96 32.38
C PRO A 670 -2.28 1.09 31.38
N ALA A 671 -1.09 0.63 31.78
CA ALA A 671 0.00 0.42 30.84
C ALA A 671 -0.49 -0.53 29.73
N PRO A 672 -0.05 -0.31 28.48
CA PRO A 672 -0.47 -1.14 27.37
C PRO A 672 0.00 -2.56 27.70
N LYS A 673 -0.94 -3.50 27.78
CA LYS A 673 -0.59 -4.92 27.85
C LYS A 673 0.12 -5.30 26.55
N THR A 674 0.60 -6.52 26.41
CA THR A 674 1.13 -7.06 25.14
C THR A 674 0.09 -7.12 23.99
N ASP A 675 -1.05 -6.42 24.11
CA ASP A 675 -2.08 -6.26 23.08
C ASP A 675 -1.65 -5.15 22.10
N PRO A 676 -1.37 -5.46 20.83
CA PRO A 676 -0.95 -4.47 19.83
C PRO A 676 -1.97 -3.34 19.64
N GLU A 677 -3.26 -3.62 19.86
CA GLU A 677 -4.31 -2.64 19.68
C GLU A 677 -4.29 -1.57 20.78
N SER A 678 -4.22 -1.99 22.07
CA SER A 678 -4.04 -1.05 23.19
C SER A 678 -2.78 -0.21 23.05
N ALA A 679 -1.68 -0.78 22.54
CA ALA A 679 -0.47 -0.02 22.24
C ALA A 679 -0.75 1.05 21.18
N ARG A 680 -1.27 0.69 20.00
CA ARG A 680 -1.63 1.62 18.92
C ARG A 680 -2.54 2.77 19.39
N ILE A 681 -3.50 2.43 20.24
CA ILE A 681 -4.44 3.36 20.85
C ILE A 681 -3.71 4.39 21.71
N GLN A 682 -2.84 3.93 22.61
CA GLN A 682 -2.12 4.81 23.52
C GLN A 682 -1.14 5.68 22.74
N SER A 683 -0.46 5.10 21.75
CA SER A 683 0.41 5.79 20.79
C SER A 683 -0.29 6.98 20.16
N LYS A 684 -1.51 6.77 19.65
CA LYS A 684 -2.33 7.83 19.04
C LYS A 684 -2.68 8.92 20.05
N LYS A 685 -3.17 8.53 21.24
CA LYS A 685 -3.52 9.50 22.28
C LYS A 685 -2.33 10.35 22.67
N LEU A 686 -1.15 9.75 22.82
CA LEU A 686 0.08 10.46 23.13
C LEU A 686 0.44 11.44 22.02
N ALA A 687 0.37 10.99 20.75
CA ALA A 687 0.65 11.82 19.59
C ALA A 687 -0.24 13.08 19.53
N GLU A 688 -1.54 12.94 19.80
CA GLU A 688 -2.56 13.99 19.76
C GLU A 688 -2.75 14.70 21.13
N SER A 689 -1.68 14.79 21.92
CA SER A 689 -1.73 15.43 23.24
C SER A 689 -0.52 16.31 23.52
N ALA A 690 -0.62 17.16 24.54
CA ALA A 690 0.52 17.92 25.07
C ALA A 690 1.68 17.02 25.57
N CYS A 691 1.45 15.72 25.76
CA CYS A 691 2.47 14.73 26.14
C CYS A 691 3.23 14.14 24.94
N ASN A 692 2.97 14.63 23.73
CA ASN A 692 3.77 14.34 22.56
C ASN A 692 5.23 14.74 22.81
N THR A 693 6.18 13.91 22.34
CA THR A 693 7.60 14.11 22.59
C THR A 693 8.14 15.44 22.06
N CYS A 694 7.67 15.91 20.90
CA CYS A 694 8.12 17.19 20.33
C CYS A 694 7.55 18.37 21.11
N ALA A 695 6.26 18.29 21.47
CA ALA A 695 5.63 19.29 22.33
C ALA A 695 6.39 19.38 23.67
N GLY A 696 6.56 18.25 24.37
CA GLY A 696 7.34 18.19 25.60
C GLY A 696 8.75 18.77 25.43
N ALA A 697 9.45 18.46 24.34
CA ALA A 697 10.79 18.99 24.08
C ALA A 697 10.86 20.52 24.01
N ILE A 698 9.83 21.19 23.50
CA ILE A 698 9.76 22.67 23.49
C ILE A 698 9.63 23.22 24.92
N PHE A 699 8.90 22.52 25.79
CA PHE A 699 8.59 23.01 27.14
C PHE A 699 9.64 22.63 28.20
N ILE A 700 10.10 21.38 28.20
CA ILE A 700 11.02 20.83 29.21
C ILE A 700 12.41 20.51 28.67
N GLY A 701 12.64 20.65 27.36
CA GLY A 701 13.91 20.31 26.71
C GLY A 701 14.06 18.83 26.34
N LYS A 702 15.20 18.48 25.72
CA LYS A 702 15.58 17.09 25.38
C LYS A 702 16.78 16.64 26.23
N GLU A 703 16.90 15.35 26.51
CA GLU A 703 18.10 14.80 27.16
C GLU A 703 19.35 15.09 26.31
N PRO A 704 20.50 15.49 26.91
CA PRO A 704 20.77 15.73 28.34
C PRO A 704 20.49 17.16 28.84
N ASN A 705 19.90 18.01 28.01
CA ASN A 705 19.80 19.46 28.22
C ASN A 705 18.60 19.90 29.08
N TRP A 706 17.89 18.98 29.75
CA TRP A 706 16.71 19.33 30.57
C TRP A 706 16.99 20.43 31.59
N LYS A 707 18.07 20.30 32.37
CA LYS A 707 18.42 21.30 33.38
C LYS A 707 18.67 22.68 32.75
N LYS A 708 19.38 22.72 31.62
CA LYS A 708 19.64 23.97 30.88
C LYS A 708 18.33 24.66 30.49
N THR A 709 17.37 23.92 29.96
CA THR A 709 16.06 24.48 29.62
C THR A 709 15.33 25.01 30.86
N VAL A 710 15.37 24.29 31.98
CA VAL A 710 14.76 24.77 33.23
C VAL A 710 15.41 26.05 33.72
N ASP A 711 16.74 26.10 33.74
CA ASP A 711 17.51 27.29 34.13
C ASP A 711 17.17 28.48 33.20
N GLU A 712 17.06 28.25 31.88
CA GLU A 712 16.66 29.28 30.91
C GLU A 712 15.24 29.85 31.14
N TYR A 713 14.29 29.04 31.59
CA TYR A 713 12.94 29.51 31.94
C TYR A 713 12.90 30.21 33.29
N HIS A 714 13.71 29.74 34.24
CA HIS A 714 13.81 30.32 35.56
C HIS A 714 14.47 31.71 35.52
N ASP A 715 15.50 31.87 34.70
CA ASP A 715 16.30 33.10 34.62
C ASP A 715 15.71 34.12 33.62
N ASP A 716 14.63 33.78 32.90
CA ASP A 716 13.95 34.70 31.99
C ASP A 716 13.11 35.73 32.78
N PRO A 717 13.43 37.04 32.72
CA PRO A 717 12.76 38.06 33.52
C PRO A 717 11.28 38.26 33.15
N ASN A 718 10.83 37.73 32.00
CA ASN A 718 9.45 37.83 31.55
C ASN A 718 8.59 36.63 31.98
N ILE A 719 9.16 35.69 32.75
CA ILE A 719 8.50 34.46 33.17
C ILE A 719 8.52 34.35 34.68
N ASN A 720 7.41 33.87 35.25
CA ASN A 720 7.41 33.41 36.61
C ASN A 720 8.04 32.00 36.68
N GLY A 721 9.34 31.92 37.04
CA GLY A 721 10.09 30.67 37.16
C GLY A 721 9.41 29.63 38.08
N THR A 722 8.82 30.06 39.19
CA THR A 722 8.05 29.19 40.09
C THR A 722 6.82 28.60 39.37
N ALA A 723 6.09 29.40 38.61
CA ALA A 723 4.96 28.93 37.82
C ALA A 723 5.40 27.92 36.74
N TYR A 724 6.55 28.16 36.09
CA TYR A 724 7.15 27.21 35.17
C TYR A 724 7.49 25.88 35.85
N VAL A 725 8.20 25.91 36.99
CA VAL A 725 8.58 24.69 37.72
C VAL A 725 7.34 23.92 38.16
N ALA A 726 6.29 24.59 38.62
CA ALA A 726 5.02 23.96 38.97
C ALA A 726 4.35 23.29 37.77
N ALA A 727 4.27 23.98 36.63
CA ALA A 727 3.70 23.47 35.39
C ALA A 727 4.53 22.30 34.83
N ALA A 728 5.85 22.39 34.83
CA ALA A 728 6.76 21.31 34.41
C ALA A 728 6.63 20.08 35.32
N LYS A 729 6.56 20.26 36.65
CA LYS A 729 6.29 19.18 37.59
C LYS A 729 4.95 18.50 37.30
N LYS A 730 3.90 19.28 37.09
CA LYS A 730 2.57 18.76 36.74
C LYS A 730 2.57 18.04 35.38
N GLY A 731 3.29 18.57 34.40
CA GLY A 731 3.47 17.97 33.08
C GLY A 731 4.10 16.58 33.16
N TRP A 732 5.23 16.43 33.86
CA TRP A 732 5.88 15.14 34.08
C TRP A 732 4.98 14.11 34.75
N LEU A 733 4.22 14.52 35.77
CA LEU A 733 3.29 13.62 36.47
C LEU A 733 2.10 13.24 35.58
N THR A 734 1.49 14.20 34.89
CA THR A 734 0.34 14.01 34.00
C THR A 734 0.71 13.13 32.81
N CYS A 735 1.82 13.44 32.15
CA CYS A 735 2.31 12.65 31.03
C CYS A 735 2.78 11.28 31.48
N GLY A 736 3.52 11.17 32.59
CA GLY A 736 3.90 9.87 33.13
C GLY A 736 2.68 8.97 33.42
N LYS A 737 1.63 9.55 34.00
CA LYS A 737 0.34 8.86 34.19
C LYS A 737 -0.27 8.39 32.86
N MET A 738 -0.20 9.20 31.81
CA MET A 738 -0.68 8.84 30.47
C MET A 738 0.13 7.71 29.83
N TYR A 739 1.42 7.59 30.14
CA TYR A 739 2.26 6.43 29.80
C TYR A 739 2.00 5.20 30.68
N GLY A 740 1.10 5.29 31.68
CA GLY A 740 0.85 4.22 32.64
C GLY A 740 1.92 4.11 33.74
N MET A 741 2.72 5.15 33.93
CA MET A 741 3.74 5.24 34.99
C MET A 741 3.15 5.89 36.25
N GLU A 742 3.47 5.32 37.40
CA GLU A 742 3.19 5.92 38.71
C GLU A 742 4.52 6.21 39.42
N PHE A 743 4.69 7.44 39.88
CA PHE A 743 5.88 7.86 40.62
C PHE A 743 5.55 7.94 42.10
N ASN A 744 6.28 7.19 42.92
CA ASN A 744 6.28 7.41 44.37
C ASN A 744 7.08 8.69 44.73
N GLU A 745 6.94 9.17 45.97
CA GLU A 745 7.58 10.42 46.41
C GLU A 745 9.10 10.43 46.25
N TRP A 746 9.76 9.29 46.45
CA TRP A 746 11.20 9.19 46.26
C TRP A 746 11.60 9.30 44.77
N GLN A 747 10.87 8.62 43.88
CA GLN A 747 11.07 8.71 42.43
C GLN A 747 10.84 10.14 41.93
N LYS A 748 9.79 10.82 42.42
CA LYS A 748 9.53 12.23 42.11
C LYS A 748 10.71 13.11 42.50
N ARG A 749 11.17 13.03 43.76
CA ARG A 749 12.30 13.84 44.25
C ARG A 749 13.59 13.60 43.44
N ARG A 750 13.88 12.33 43.13
CA ARG A 750 15.04 11.96 42.31
C ARG A 750 14.94 12.54 40.90
N MET A 751 13.75 12.47 40.30
CA MET A 751 13.45 13.02 38.98
C MET A 751 13.59 14.54 38.97
N TRP A 752 13.01 15.24 39.96
CA TRP A 752 13.12 16.69 40.08
C TRP A 752 14.57 17.15 40.17
N LYS A 753 15.37 16.50 41.03
CA LYS A 753 16.79 16.79 41.15
C LYS A 753 17.57 16.51 39.85
N ARG A 754 17.25 15.42 39.14
CA ARG A 754 17.90 15.08 37.87
C ARG A 754 17.61 16.13 36.79
N TYR A 755 16.40 16.66 36.76
CA TYR A 755 15.96 17.58 35.71
C TYR A 755 16.08 19.06 36.10
N GLY A 756 16.61 19.37 37.29
CA GLY A 756 16.73 20.74 37.78
C GLY A 756 15.39 21.37 38.19
N LEU A 757 14.38 20.57 38.51
CA LEU A 757 13.06 21.01 38.98
C LEU A 757 12.98 21.02 40.52
N ASP A 758 14.08 20.78 41.24
CA ASP A 758 14.15 20.74 42.70
C ASP A 758 14.27 22.12 43.36
N TRP A 759 14.01 23.20 42.61
CA TRP A 759 13.78 24.52 43.18
C TRP A 759 12.66 24.43 44.21
N ASN A 760 13.03 24.72 45.45
CA ASN A 760 12.12 24.90 46.56
C ASN A 760 11.78 26.39 46.58
N ASP A 761 10.49 26.72 46.62
CA ASP A 761 10.09 28.01 47.18
C ASP A 761 10.47 28.05 48.67
#